data_AF-A0A8T6M3W5-F1
#
_entry.id   AF-A0A8T6M3W5-F1
#
_cell.length_a   1.000
_cell.length_b   1.000
_cell.length_c   1.000
_cell.angle_alpha   90.00
_cell.angle_beta   90.00
_cell.angle_gamma   90.00
#
_symmetry.space_group_name_H-M   'P 1'
#
loop_
_entity.id
_entity.type
_entity.pdbx_description
1 polymer ?
#
loop_
_entity_poly.entity_id
_entity_poly.type
_entity_poly.pdbx_seq_one_letter_code
_entity_poly.pdbx_strand_id
1 'polypeptide(L)'
;MSREDRPKRNSSARAIAKREIKKDNFEKKTLTFLLFLTAISLSILFLFLISQGGLEGYATYSVNASAGSIAELTIYEKFDTIFWAGAYGLALRVSDFTEQLHDDYSYGEIVRQDLFFDCIQSDAIGGKEIYASTSPVIDFDNLNPANLNALDIYVGCSDAIYCPSVTFTERGNIVVGSRNITNVPMTYTYKWDGDNEIYDTYVLNDGTNFVYAAHIQDVQKSFDVEKIVNYQLLLPIPSESTEHFYFFTDPNDECPASSGIGENILATLYGYIFDNSGNPLENVTVNVAGINTTTSSTGQYSLNFTVVEGTYNVFVKKTGYDDYFTNISVNFTNYLIQKNITMTPYTPGLDELIGVNVYGTVKTELGAPVLDARVILGESTVYTNTTGEYSINATLTSGEHSLVVLKEQYNNYHNSFNFSVGGESILHNIILHDSTIDYQFETGPYTEEPISQQIVEEVIAKGEDYWVSTKEINKEVRKDTFIEEEIGIYNLRQANMNLDFALSPNLKDFIKLDKLTASITPNSFTNLKVTIYGTPPLGTYEGTLTISGDLEQEIPVKIKVVDKKFSVEILLIGIDLFKNLVQPGNNLKYKLNLQNLLRDQSYEVKFNAKIKDLSGENILYEENFSSEIENSLTLLREIPISENFTSGDYFLEITAEYLNLISSSTVSFVVSRPLYLYSFFGLPLWLIFSIISFLSFVSLNLLMYKRYKDKKKRYRIQVEYSTLPEPGPRVVKLGKIAESNHPAYYEIDKLTTHAIVAGATGMGKSISAQVVIEEALMQDICVMVFDPTAQWSGMLRKCDDKKMISFYPRFGLKPKDARAFKGNVRMIKDSKQKIDVNKFLAPGQIQIFSMNKLTPAEIDVFVANTIKQVFRSDPKESPNLKILLVFDEVHRLLPKFGGSGAGFLQIERACREFRKWGLGVMLISQVLNDFAGQIKANINTELQTRTLEEGDLERIKTKYGEEFLKSLVRAEVGVIMFQNADYNRGRPYFVNFRPILHSTRRLTDEELEKYNQFNDLVDEIEYQIEGLEKEKVDTFDLKMELKLIKDKIMSGSFSVVEIYLEGLKPRVQKEWEKLGKPLPKLKLELVDEEEMKAEEEKAKAEKAKVEVKEKVKAVEKKVLTKKE
;
A
#
# COMPACT_ATOMS: atom_id res chain seq x y z
N MET A 1 40.14 62.42 12.49
CA MET A 1 38.66 62.46 12.42
C MET A 1 38.23 61.59 11.25
N SER A 2 37.35 60.58 11.33
CA SER A 2 36.60 59.92 12.40
C SER A 2 36.52 58.42 12.07
N ARG A 3 36.31 57.60 13.10
CA ARG A 3 36.02 56.16 13.03
C ARG A 3 34.66 55.93 12.39
N GLU A 4 34.59 55.15 11.31
CA GLU A 4 33.66 54.04 11.06
C GLU A 4 33.85 53.56 9.60
N ASP A 5 33.49 52.31 9.32
CA ASP A 5 33.63 51.57 8.05
C ASP A 5 35.00 50.98 7.68
N ARG A 6 35.38 49.93 8.42
CA ARG A 6 36.08 48.77 7.84
C ARG A 6 35.17 47.53 7.95
N PRO A 7 34.86 46.82 6.84
CA PRO A 7 34.12 45.57 6.93
C PRO A 7 35.01 44.48 7.57
N LYS A 8 34.52 43.89 8.67
CA LYS A 8 35.22 42.89 9.47
C LYS A 8 35.54 41.61 8.67
N ARG A 9 36.84 41.30 8.61
CA ARG A 9 37.42 39.97 8.35
C ARG A 9 36.99 38.96 9.43
N ASN A 10 36.94 37.68 9.04
CA ASN A 10 36.75 36.45 9.84
C ASN A 10 35.31 35.98 10.09
N SER A 11 34.71 35.29 9.10
CA SER A 11 33.79 34.19 9.39
C SER A 11 34.57 32.88 9.35
N SER A 12 34.78 32.23 10.50
CA SER A 12 35.42 30.91 10.57
C SER A 12 34.61 29.87 9.79
N ALA A 13 35.23 28.80 9.28
CA ALA A 13 34.55 27.71 8.59
C ALA A 13 33.35 27.14 9.40
N ARG A 14 33.45 27.20 10.74
CA ARG A 14 32.39 26.85 11.69
C ARG A 14 31.18 27.80 11.62
N ALA A 15 31.39 29.10 11.37
CA ALA A 15 30.31 30.07 11.18
C ALA A 15 29.57 29.86 9.86
N ILE A 16 30.27 29.48 8.79
CA ILE A 16 29.66 29.15 7.49
C ILE A 16 28.86 27.85 7.59
N ALA A 17 29.42 26.80 8.21
CA ALA A 17 28.72 25.54 8.46
C ALA A 17 27.48 25.73 9.35
N LYS A 18 27.56 26.54 10.42
CA LYS A 18 26.39 26.92 11.23
C LYS A 18 25.35 27.68 10.41
N ARG A 19 25.75 28.52 9.46
CA ARG A 19 24.83 29.23 8.55
C ARG A 19 24.11 28.26 7.61
N GLU A 20 24.82 27.28 7.05
CA GLU A 20 24.24 26.25 6.18
C GLU A 20 23.30 25.31 6.93
N ILE A 21 23.68 24.84 8.12
CA ILE A 21 22.80 24.02 8.96
C ILE A 21 21.57 24.82 9.39
N LYS A 22 21.74 26.09 9.75
CA LYS A 22 20.63 26.98 10.09
C LYS A 22 19.72 27.22 8.89
N LYS A 23 20.27 27.30 7.68
CA LYS A 23 19.51 27.45 6.43
C LYS A 23 18.73 26.18 6.08
N ASP A 24 19.33 24.98 6.17
CA ASP A 24 18.61 23.72 5.93
C ASP A 24 17.50 23.49 6.97
N ASN A 25 17.79 23.76 8.25
CA ASN A 25 16.77 23.70 9.30
C ASN A 25 15.67 24.75 9.09
N PHE A 26 16.02 25.95 8.65
CA PHE A 26 15.04 26.98 8.30
C PHE A 26 14.18 26.53 7.12
N GLU A 27 14.76 26.03 6.03
CA GLU A 27 14.02 25.53 4.86
C GLU A 27 13.11 24.34 5.21
N LYS A 28 13.57 23.40 6.05
CA LYS A 28 12.72 22.31 6.56
C LYS A 28 11.53 22.85 7.35
N LYS A 29 11.77 23.73 8.32
CA LYS A 29 10.69 24.39 9.09
C LYS A 29 9.75 25.19 8.19
N THR A 30 10.27 25.84 7.15
CA THR A 30 9.47 26.59 6.19
C THR A 30 8.58 25.66 5.37
N LEU A 31 9.08 24.49 4.97
CA LEU A 31 8.29 23.48 4.26
C LEU A 31 7.18 22.92 5.14
N THR A 32 7.50 22.57 6.40
CA THR A 32 6.49 22.08 7.37
C THR A 32 5.44 23.15 7.65
N PHE A 33 5.86 24.41 7.76
CA PHE A 33 4.96 25.55 7.94
C PHE A 33 4.05 25.78 6.73
N LEU A 34 4.59 25.76 5.51
CA LEU A 34 3.79 25.93 4.28
C LEU A 34 2.80 24.77 4.07
N LEU A 35 3.20 23.54 4.40
CA LEU A 35 2.32 22.38 4.38
C LEU A 35 1.18 22.53 5.40
N PHE A 36 1.50 22.96 6.63
CA PHE A 36 0.49 23.22 7.65
C PHE A 36 -0.45 24.38 7.26
N LEU A 37 0.10 25.47 6.72
CA LEU A 37 -0.67 26.64 6.28
C LEU A 37 -1.57 26.32 5.08
N THR A 38 -1.10 25.52 4.12
CA THR A 38 -1.94 25.02 3.02
C THR A 38 -3.07 24.14 3.56
N ALA A 39 -2.76 23.17 4.42
CA ALA A 39 -3.75 22.28 5.01
C ALA A 39 -4.82 23.08 5.77
N ILE A 40 -4.44 23.98 6.68
CA ILE A 40 -5.39 24.80 7.44
C ILE A 40 -6.24 25.67 6.52
N SER A 41 -5.62 26.39 5.59
CA SER A 41 -6.38 27.28 4.70
C SER A 41 -7.33 26.51 3.77
N LEU A 42 -6.93 25.32 3.30
CA LEU A 42 -7.81 24.40 2.57
C LEU A 42 -8.92 23.84 3.44
N SER A 43 -8.65 23.45 4.69
CA SER A 43 -9.68 23.00 5.63
C SER A 43 -10.70 24.09 5.94
N ILE A 44 -10.25 25.34 6.12
CA ILE A 44 -11.16 26.49 6.32
C ILE A 44 -11.95 26.78 5.04
N LEU A 45 -11.34 26.66 3.87
CA LEU A 45 -12.03 26.77 2.58
C LEU A 45 -13.03 25.64 2.35
N PHE A 46 -12.70 24.43 2.78
CA PHE A 46 -13.54 23.26 2.71
C PHE A 46 -14.73 23.42 3.65
N LEU A 47 -14.51 23.85 4.89
CA LEU A 47 -15.56 24.24 5.83
C LEU A 47 -16.42 25.40 5.28
N PHE A 48 -15.81 26.37 4.59
CA PHE A 48 -16.54 27.44 3.90
C PHE A 48 -17.40 26.88 2.76
N LEU A 49 -16.85 26.00 1.91
CA LEU A 49 -17.55 25.34 0.82
C LEU A 49 -18.69 24.47 1.32
N ILE A 50 -18.51 23.77 2.46
CA ILE A 50 -19.58 23.03 3.14
C ILE A 50 -20.63 24.00 3.73
N SER A 51 -20.22 25.17 4.22
CA SER A 51 -21.18 26.16 4.77
C SER A 51 -21.98 26.91 3.71
N GLN A 52 -21.44 27.07 2.50
CA GLN A 52 -22.12 27.66 1.33
C GLN A 52 -22.93 26.62 0.58
N GLY A 53 -22.32 25.46 0.38
CA GLY A 53 -22.97 24.26 -0.07
C GLY A 53 -23.67 23.62 1.12
N GLY A 54 -24.83 24.17 1.50
CA GLY A 54 -25.91 23.21 1.68
C GLY A 54 -25.87 22.35 0.41
N LEU A 55 -25.38 21.12 0.53
CA LEU A 55 -25.25 20.19 -0.60
C LEU A 55 -26.68 19.78 -0.97
N GLU A 56 -27.44 20.73 -1.50
CA GLU A 56 -28.63 20.45 -2.29
C GLU A 56 -28.10 19.93 -3.62
N GLY A 57 -27.71 18.66 -3.60
CA GLY A 57 -27.44 17.90 -4.81
C GLY A 57 -28.75 17.72 -5.56
N TYR A 58 -28.83 18.27 -6.77
CA TYR A 58 -29.92 17.92 -7.69
C TYR A 58 -29.57 16.61 -8.38
N ALA A 59 -30.08 15.49 -7.86
CA ALA A 59 -30.16 14.25 -8.62
C ALA A 59 -31.33 14.37 -9.62
N THR A 60 -31.04 14.56 -10.90
CA THR A 60 -32.09 14.54 -11.93
C THR A 60 -32.34 13.09 -12.34
N TYR A 61 -33.41 12.47 -11.82
CA TYR A 61 -33.89 11.16 -12.25
C TYR A 61 -35.15 11.34 -13.10
N SER A 62 -35.17 10.80 -14.33
CA SER A 62 -36.38 10.78 -15.14
C SER A 62 -37.20 9.54 -14.78
N VAL A 63 -38.26 9.72 -14.00
CA VAL A 63 -39.23 8.66 -13.72
C VAL A 63 -40.24 8.63 -14.87
N ASN A 64 -40.18 7.61 -15.73
CA ASN A 64 -41.12 7.44 -16.84
C ASN A 64 -42.49 6.99 -16.30
N ALA A 65 -43.31 7.94 -15.87
CA ALA A 65 -44.70 7.66 -15.49
C ALA A 65 -45.60 7.66 -16.73
N SER A 66 -46.40 6.61 -16.90
CA SER A 66 -47.43 6.51 -17.92
C SER A 66 -48.81 6.82 -17.31
N ALA A 67 -49.75 7.28 -18.13
CA ALA A 67 -51.09 7.63 -17.65
C ALA A 67 -51.77 6.44 -16.95
N GLY A 68 -52.15 6.63 -15.68
CA GLY A 68 -52.78 5.59 -14.85
C GLY A 68 -51.84 4.85 -13.89
N SER A 69 -50.57 5.25 -13.76
CA SER A 69 -49.61 4.68 -12.80
C SER A 69 -49.09 5.71 -11.79
N ILE A 70 -48.81 5.27 -10.56
CA ILE A 70 -48.12 6.05 -9.51
C ILE A 70 -46.66 5.58 -9.50
N ALA A 71 -45.71 6.51 -9.48
CA ALA A 71 -44.30 6.21 -9.37
C ALA A 71 -43.69 6.90 -8.14
N GLU A 72 -42.83 6.20 -7.42
CA GLU A 72 -42.23 6.60 -6.16
C GLU A 72 -40.71 6.78 -6.31
N LEU A 73 -40.14 7.79 -5.63
CA LEU A 73 -38.71 8.10 -5.63
C LEU A 73 -38.21 8.20 -4.19
N THR A 74 -37.32 7.28 -3.79
CA THR A 74 -36.75 7.21 -2.44
C THR A 74 -35.27 7.64 -2.45
N ILE A 75 -34.88 8.55 -1.56
CA ILE A 75 -33.52 9.12 -1.46
C ILE A 75 -32.93 8.75 -0.09
N TYR A 76 -31.71 8.23 -0.05
CA TYR A 76 -31.01 7.82 1.17
C TYR A 76 -29.75 8.65 1.40
N GLU A 77 -29.49 9.08 2.65
CA GLU A 77 -28.26 9.76 3.08
C GLU A 77 -27.42 8.79 3.95
N LYS A 78 -26.12 8.66 3.69
CA LYS A 78 -25.19 7.77 4.43
C LYS A 78 -23.98 8.57 4.91
N PHE A 79 -23.60 8.43 6.17
CA PHE A 79 -22.42 9.06 6.78
C PHE A 79 -21.80 8.14 7.84
N ASP A 80 -20.49 8.29 8.09
CA ASP A 80 -19.77 7.50 9.08
C ASP A 80 -20.11 7.98 10.50
N THR A 81 -20.30 7.05 11.43
CA THR A 81 -20.64 7.34 12.81
C THR A 81 -19.50 6.97 13.76
N ILE A 82 -19.33 7.73 14.85
CA ILE A 82 -18.22 7.58 15.81
C ILE A 82 -18.62 6.93 17.13
N PHE A 83 -19.87 6.45 17.22
CA PHE A 83 -20.45 5.92 18.45
C PHE A 83 -20.88 4.45 18.35
N TRP A 84 -20.44 3.78 17.27
CA TRP A 84 -20.84 2.41 16.96
C TRP A 84 -19.67 1.60 16.48
N ALA A 85 -19.64 0.33 16.85
CA ALA A 85 -18.92 -0.72 16.16
C ALA A 85 -19.91 -1.78 15.66
N GLY A 86 -19.46 -2.64 14.76
CA GLY A 86 -20.23 -3.78 14.27
C GLY A 86 -19.51 -5.10 14.52
N ALA A 87 -20.26 -6.13 14.88
CA ALA A 87 -19.79 -7.51 14.87
C ALA A 87 -20.65 -8.32 13.89
N TYR A 88 -20.04 -9.20 13.11
CA TYR A 88 -20.78 -10.07 12.20
C TYR A 88 -20.03 -11.38 11.97
N GLY A 89 -20.74 -12.47 11.69
CA GLY A 89 -20.07 -13.75 11.45
C GLY A 89 -20.99 -14.94 11.50
N LEU A 90 -20.40 -16.11 11.74
CA LEU A 90 -21.15 -17.35 11.95
C LEU A 90 -21.25 -17.66 13.44
N ALA A 91 -22.46 -17.71 13.97
CA ALA A 91 -22.77 -18.25 15.29
C ALA A 91 -23.23 -19.70 15.16
N LEU A 92 -22.45 -20.65 15.67
CA LEU A 92 -22.65 -22.09 15.48
C LEU A 92 -22.56 -22.85 16.80
N ARG A 93 -23.35 -23.94 16.92
CA ARG A 93 -23.37 -24.79 18.12
C ARG A 93 -22.28 -25.87 18.10
N VAL A 94 -21.14 -25.66 18.72
CA VAL A 94 -20.08 -26.69 18.78
C VAL A 94 -20.19 -27.46 20.09
N SER A 95 -20.61 -28.73 20.05
CA SER A 95 -20.66 -29.59 21.25
C SER A 95 -19.33 -29.61 22.00
N ASP A 96 -19.39 -29.56 23.34
CA ASP A 96 -18.29 -29.46 24.31
C ASP A 96 -17.49 -28.14 24.27
N PHE A 97 -17.96 -27.10 23.57
CA PHE A 97 -17.28 -25.81 23.50
C PHE A 97 -17.58 -24.93 24.73
N THR A 98 -16.65 -24.94 25.69
CA THR A 98 -16.82 -24.28 27.00
C THR A 98 -16.04 -22.97 27.16
N GLU A 99 -15.36 -22.49 26.11
CA GLU A 99 -14.58 -21.25 26.19
C GLU A 99 -15.46 -20.00 26.03
N GLN A 100 -15.28 -19.02 26.93
CA GLN A 100 -15.97 -17.73 26.86
C GLN A 100 -15.32 -16.83 25.78
N LEU A 101 -16.03 -16.63 24.66
CA LEU A 101 -15.55 -15.80 23.56
C LEU A 101 -15.64 -14.31 23.88
N HIS A 102 -14.64 -13.55 23.43
CA HIS A 102 -14.54 -12.11 23.60
C HIS A 102 -13.64 -11.46 22.54
N ASP A 103 -13.82 -10.16 22.27
CA ASP A 103 -12.91 -9.36 21.43
C ASP A 103 -12.97 -7.85 21.75
N ASP A 104 -11.96 -7.10 21.32
CA ASP A 104 -11.85 -5.65 21.46
C ASP A 104 -12.42 -4.93 20.24
N TYR A 105 -13.36 -3.99 20.45
CA TYR A 105 -14.00 -3.22 19.39
C TYR A 105 -13.67 -1.74 19.53
N SER A 106 -13.11 -1.14 18.48
CA SER A 106 -12.87 0.31 18.41
C SER A 106 -14.04 1.03 17.74
N TYR A 107 -14.28 2.29 18.12
CA TYR A 107 -15.32 3.09 17.46
C TYR A 107 -15.14 3.14 15.93
N GLY A 108 -16.25 3.00 15.19
CA GLY A 108 -16.28 2.99 13.73
C GLY A 108 -15.80 1.70 13.06
N GLU A 109 -15.38 0.69 13.84
CA GLU A 109 -14.89 -0.58 13.32
C GLU A 109 -16.01 -1.59 13.14
N ILE A 110 -15.96 -2.38 12.06
CA ILE A 110 -16.83 -3.53 11.87
C ILE A 110 -15.94 -4.76 11.74
N VAL A 111 -15.99 -5.66 12.74
CA VAL A 111 -15.10 -6.81 12.88
C VAL A 111 -15.87 -8.08 12.58
N ARG A 112 -15.25 -9.00 11.84
CA ARG A 112 -15.80 -10.34 11.67
C ARG A 112 -15.44 -11.18 12.89
N GLN A 113 -16.46 -11.67 13.58
CA GLN A 113 -16.33 -12.52 14.76
C GLN A 113 -17.16 -13.79 14.56
N ASP A 114 -16.52 -14.94 14.38
CA ASP A 114 -17.23 -16.22 14.31
C ASP A 114 -17.39 -16.75 15.75
N LEU A 115 -18.63 -17.03 16.15
CA LEU A 115 -19.03 -17.42 17.51
C LEU A 115 -19.33 -18.91 17.58
N PHE A 116 -18.79 -19.56 18.61
CA PHE A 116 -19.01 -20.97 18.88
C PHE A 116 -19.55 -21.10 20.31
N PHE A 117 -20.61 -21.89 20.47
CA PHE A 117 -21.24 -22.12 21.77
C PHE A 117 -21.58 -23.59 21.93
N ASP A 118 -21.47 -24.13 23.15
CA ASP A 118 -21.84 -25.51 23.44
C ASP A 118 -23.32 -25.80 23.15
N CYS A 119 -24.16 -24.81 23.45
CA CYS A 119 -25.60 -24.90 23.31
C CYS A 119 -26.20 -23.66 22.63
N ILE A 120 -26.98 -23.93 21.59
CA ILE A 120 -27.88 -23.03 20.89
C ILE A 120 -29.10 -23.88 20.52
N GLN A 121 -30.25 -23.62 21.13
CA GLN A 121 -31.45 -24.43 20.89
C GLN A 121 -32.14 -24.00 19.59
N SER A 122 -32.30 -24.92 18.64
CA SER A 122 -32.80 -24.59 17.29
C SER A 122 -34.31 -24.36 17.21
N ASP A 123 -35.07 -24.91 18.17
CA ASP A 123 -36.53 -24.83 18.27
C ASP A 123 -37.00 -23.95 19.45
N ALA A 124 -36.10 -23.11 20.00
CA ALA A 124 -36.44 -22.18 21.05
C ALA A 124 -37.58 -21.23 20.64
N ILE A 125 -38.53 -21.00 21.55
CA ILE A 125 -39.78 -20.27 21.28
C ILE A 125 -39.53 -18.80 20.87
N GLY A 126 -38.36 -18.24 21.21
CA GLY A 126 -37.88 -16.91 20.80
C GLY A 126 -37.12 -16.86 19.48
N GLY A 127 -36.69 -18.01 18.96
CA GLY A 127 -35.63 -18.09 17.96
C GLY A 127 -34.28 -18.41 18.59
N LYS A 128 -33.22 -18.44 17.79
CA LYS A 128 -31.85 -18.70 18.25
C LYS A 128 -31.22 -17.35 18.62
N GLU A 129 -30.81 -17.07 19.86
CA GLU A 129 -30.24 -15.76 20.23
C GLU A 129 -28.74 -15.80 20.60
N ILE A 130 -28.07 -14.66 20.38
CA ILE A 130 -26.75 -14.36 20.96
C ILE A 130 -26.83 -13.07 21.76
N TYR A 131 -25.97 -12.95 22.77
CA TYR A 131 -25.86 -11.79 23.65
C TYR A 131 -24.42 -11.29 23.69
N ALA A 132 -24.22 -9.99 23.83
CA ALA A 132 -22.92 -9.36 24.01
C ALA A 132 -22.97 -8.33 25.13
N SER A 133 -21.94 -8.27 25.97
CA SER A 133 -21.80 -7.24 27.00
C SER A 133 -20.34 -6.90 27.25
N THR A 134 -20.08 -5.71 27.78
CA THR A 134 -18.75 -5.31 28.25
C THR A 134 -18.38 -5.97 29.59
N SER A 135 -19.32 -6.67 30.21
CA SER A 135 -19.10 -7.48 31.41
C SER A 135 -18.87 -8.95 31.03
N PRO A 136 -17.91 -9.66 31.65
CA PRO A 136 -17.70 -11.10 31.44
C PRO A 136 -18.79 -11.98 32.08
N VAL A 137 -19.77 -11.38 32.76
CA VAL A 137 -20.91 -12.06 33.38
C VAL A 137 -22.17 -11.22 33.15
N ILE A 138 -23.24 -11.86 32.70
CA ILE A 138 -24.57 -11.26 32.55
C ILE A 138 -25.50 -11.86 33.60
N ASP A 139 -26.26 -11.01 34.31
CA ASP A 139 -27.37 -11.46 35.14
C ASP A 139 -28.64 -11.65 34.29
N PHE A 140 -28.76 -12.83 33.67
CA PHE A 140 -29.89 -13.18 32.79
C PHE A 140 -31.25 -13.11 33.50
N ASP A 141 -31.27 -13.33 34.82
CA ASP A 141 -32.47 -13.23 35.65
C ASP A 141 -32.95 -11.79 35.83
N ASN A 142 -32.08 -10.80 35.64
CA ASN A 142 -32.40 -9.38 35.78
C ASN A 142 -32.33 -8.58 34.46
N LEU A 143 -32.36 -9.25 33.30
CA LEU A 143 -32.43 -8.58 32.00
C LEU A 143 -33.75 -7.82 31.82
N ASN A 144 -33.67 -6.53 31.55
CA ASN A 144 -34.82 -5.66 31.31
C ASN A 144 -34.56 -4.78 30.07
N PRO A 145 -35.62 -4.25 29.42
CA PRO A 145 -35.45 -3.26 28.35
C PRO A 145 -34.57 -2.10 28.79
N ALA A 146 -33.52 -1.79 28.03
CA ALA A 146 -32.61 -0.73 28.41
C ALA A 146 -33.26 0.67 28.30
N ASN A 147 -32.87 1.57 29.21
CA ASN A 147 -33.18 2.98 29.07
C ASN A 147 -32.23 3.61 28.06
N LEU A 148 -32.73 3.93 26.86
CA LEU A 148 -31.91 4.51 25.80
C LEU A 148 -31.30 5.87 26.16
N ASN A 149 -31.94 6.66 27.03
CA ASN A 149 -31.32 7.91 27.49
C ASN A 149 -30.12 7.65 28.40
N ALA A 150 -30.14 6.55 29.17
CA ALA A 150 -28.98 6.14 29.95
C ALA A 150 -27.86 5.60 29.06
N LEU A 151 -28.21 4.92 27.97
CA LEU A 151 -27.26 4.45 26.97
C LEU A 151 -26.62 5.61 26.20
N ASP A 152 -27.41 6.60 25.79
CA ASP A 152 -26.91 7.85 25.18
C ASP A 152 -25.90 8.55 26.10
N ILE A 153 -26.21 8.65 27.40
CA ILE A 153 -25.28 9.20 28.41
C ILE A 153 -24.01 8.36 28.53
N TYR A 154 -24.13 7.03 28.55
CA TYR A 154 -23.00 6.10 28.64
C TYR A 154 -22.05 6.24 27.44
N VAL A 155 -22.60 6.31 26.24
CA VAL A 155 -21.84 6.49 24.99
C VAL A 155 -21.35 7.93 24.81
N GLY A 156 -21.94 8.89 25.51
CA GLY A 156 -21.66 10.32 25.37
C GLY A 156 -22.30 10.95 24.12
N CYS A 157 -23.39 10.37 23.62
CA CYS A 157 -24.14 10.88 22.48
C CYS A 157 -25.32 11.76 22.93
N SER A 158 -25.43 12.99 22.42
CA SER A 158 -26.52 13.92 22.71
C SER A 158 -27.05 14.52 21.41
N ASP A 159 -28.37 14.49 21.23
CA ASP A 159 -29.10 15.21 20.17
C ASP A 159 -28.65 14.92 18.71
N ALA A 160 -28.00 13.78 18.46
CA ALA A 160 -27.58 13.39 17.11
C ALA A 160 -28.52 12.32 16.51
N ILE A 161 -28.77 12.37 15.20
CA ILE A 161 -29.69 11.47 14.46
C ILE A 161 -29.24 9.99 14.42
N TYR A 162 -28.10 9.69 15.01
CA TYR A 162 -27.46 8.38 15.09
C TYR A 162 -27.13 7.99 16.53
N CYS A 163 -27.66 8.73 17.53
CA CYS A 163 -27.56 8.29 18.92
C CYS A 163 -28.38 7.02 19.14
N PRO A 164 -27.98 6.14 20.08
CA PRO A 164 -28.75 4.94 20.41
C PRO A 164 -30.25 5.16 20.60
N SER A 165 -30.67 6.26 21.24
CA SER A 165 -32.10 6.60 21.42
C SER A 165 -32.91 6.83 20.14
N VAL A 166 -32.25 7.24 19.05
CA VAL A 166 -32.88 7.49 17.74
C VAL A 166 -32.50 6.43 16.69
N THR A 167 -31.61 5.51 17.03
CA THR A 167 -31.32 4.31 16.21
C THR A 167 -32.21 3.14 16.62
N PHE A 168 -32.31 2.83 17.92
CA PHE A 168 -33.15 1.75 18.45
C PHE A 168 -34.62 2.19 18.61
N THR A 169 -35.22 2.60 17.50
CA THR A 169 -36.58 3.16 17.45
C THR A 169 -37.66 2.10 17.48
N GLU A 170 -37.34 0.88 17.05
CA GLU A 170 -38.27 -0.23 17.03
C GLU A 170 -38.36 -0.91 18.40
N ARG A 171 -39.42 -1.71 18.54
CA ARG A 171 -39.73 -2.44 19.77
C ARG A 171 -40.04 -3.87 19.39
N GLY A 172 -39.18 -4.77 19.84
CA GLY A 172 -39.39 -6.20 19.68
C GLY A 172 -39.37 -6.90 21.03
N ASN A 173 -39.32 -8.21 20.96
CA ASN A 173 -39.36 -9.08 22.12
C ASN A 173 -38.18 -10.04 22.04
N ILE A 174 -37.46 -10.21 23.14
CA ILE A 174 -36.42 -11.24 23.30
C ILE A 174 -36.93 -12.24 24.32
N VAL A 175 -36.88 -13.52 24.00
CA VAL A 175 -37.23 -14.59 24.94
C VAL A 175 -35.93 -15.16 25.49
N VAL A 176 -35.77 -15.13 26.81
CA VAL A 176 -34.66 -15.80 27.50
C VAL A 176 -35.26 -16.95 28.30
N GLY A 177 -35.05 -18.20 27.86
CA GLY A 177 -35.68 -19.41 28.36
C GLY A 177 -37.19 -19.34 28.18
N SER A 178 -37.92 -19.15 29.29
CA SER A 178 -39.39 -18.92 29.27
C SER A 178 -39.78 -17.46 29.47
N ARG A 179 -38.81 -16.59 29.76
CA ARG A 179 -39.03 -15.18 30.07
C ARG A 179 -39.05 -14.36 28.78
N ASN A 180 -40.24 -14.03 28.33
CA ASN A 180 -40.43 -13.09 27.22
C ASN A 180 -40.27 -11.63 27.71
N ILE A 181 -39.14 -11.02 27.38
CA ILE A 181 -38.84 -9.61 27.63
C ILE A 181 -39.43 -8.80 26.48
N THR A 182 -40.56 -8.15 26.74
CA THR A 182 -41.30 -7.40 25.71
C THR A 182 -40.91 -5.92 25.65
N ASN A 183 -41.17 -5.29 24.52
CA ASN A 183 -40.92 -3.85 24.30
C ASN A 183 -39.44 -3.47 24.48
N VAL A 184 -38.55 -4.36 24.05
CA VAL A 184 -37.11 -4.14 24.07
C VAL A 184 -36.74 -3.23 22.90
N PRO A 185 -35.99 -2.14 23.13
CA PRO A 185 -35.47 -1.33 22.06
C PRO A 185 -34.66 -2.15 21.06
N MET A 186 -34.99 -2.02 19.79
CA MET A 186 -34.29 -2.73 18.73
C MET A 186 -34.15 -1.91 17.44
N THR A 187 -33.30 -2.39 16.56
CA THR A 187 -33.10 -1.89 15.18
C THR A 187 -32.68 -3.06 14.31
N TYR A 188 -32.85 -2.91 13.00
CA TYR A 188 -32.27 -3.82 12.03
C TYR A 188 -31.00 -3.24 11.40
N THR A 189 -30.08 -4.13 11.02
CA THR A 189 -28.90 -3.81 10.22
C THR A 189 -29.14 -4.16 8.75
N TYR A 190 -28.50 -3.41 7.85
CA TYR A 190 -28.69 -3.59 6.41
C TYR A 190 -27.83 -4.74 5.85
N LYS A 191 -28.39 -5.47 4.91
CA LYS A 191 -27.66 -6.34 3.97
C LYS A 191 -27.10 -5.51 2.80
N TRP A 192 -26.15 -6.08 2.07
CA TRP A 192 -25.55 -5.41 0.90
C TRP A 192 -26.60 -5.00 -0.16
N ASP A 193 -27.64 -5.82 -0.34
CA ASP A 193 -28.73 -5.57 -1.29
C ASP A 193 -29.77 -4.56 -0.81
N GLY A 194 -29.60 -4.01 0.41
CA GLY A 194 -30.45 -2.96 0.98
C GLY A 194 -31.61 -3.46 1.83
N ASP A 195 -31.76 -4.77 1.98
CA ASP A 195 -32.73 -5.41 2.88
C ASP A 195 -32.34 -5.17 4.36
N ASN A 196 -33.29 -4.74 5.17
CA ASN A 196 -33.11 -4.37 6.58
C ASN A 196 -34.21 -4.95 7.47
N GLU A 197 -34.73 -6.13 7.17
CA GLU A 197 -35.76 -6.78 7.99
C GLU A 197 -35.25 -8.05 8.67
N ILE A 198 -34.00 -8.45 8.43
CA ILE A 198 -33.50 -9.78 8.80
C ILE A 198 -32.60 -9.76 10.03
N TYR A 199 -31.52 -8.96 10.02
CA TYR A 199 -30.55 -8.96 11.11
C TYR A 199 -30.92 -7.90 12.15
N ASP A 200 -31.52 -8.33 13.26
CA ASP A 200 -31.92 -7.45 14.34
C ASP A 200 -30.85 -7.29 15.43
N THR A 201 -30.92 -6.18 16.16
CA THR A 201 -30.11 -5.92 17.34
C THR A 201 -30.96 -5.25 18.40
N TYR A 202 -30.96 -5.82 19.61
CA TYR A 202 -31.72 -5.39 20.78
C TYR A 202 -30.82 -4.81 21.86
N VAL A 203 -31.39 -3.94 22.69
CA VAL A 203 -30.70 -3.36 23.85
C VAL A 203 -31.44 -3.66 25.15
N LEU A 204 -30.76 -4.42 26.00
CA LEU A 204 -31.17 -4.84 27.34
C LEU A 204 -30.22 -4.26 28.40
N ASN A 205 -30.62 -4.37 29.66
CA ASN A 205 -29.80 -4.02 30.82
C ASN A 205 -30.05 -5.05 31.93
N ASP A 206 -28.98 -5.58 32.53
CA ASP A 206 -29.02 -6.61 33.58
C ASP A 206 -29.15 -6.01 35.02
N GLY A 207 -29.38 -4.71 35.12
CA GLY A 207 -29.40 -3.91 36.34
C GLY A 207 -28.12 -3.12 36.58
N THR A 208 -26.99 -3.53 36.01
CA THR A 208 -25.68 -2.87 36.16
C THR A 208 -25.04 -2.52 34.81
N ASN A 209 -25.14 -3.41 33.84
CA ASN A 209 -24.48 -3.36 32.54
C ASN A 209 -25.51 -3.34 31.40
N PHE A 210 -25.11 -2.77 30.26
CA PHE A 210 -25.86 -2.94 29.02
C PHE A 210 -25.55 -4.28 28.37
N VAL A 211 -26.57 -4.89 27.78
CA VAL A 211 -26.51 -6.19 27.11
C VAL A 211 -27.15 -6.03 25.74
N TYR A 212 -26.48 -6.49 24.70
CA TYR A 212 -26.92 -6.39 23.32
C TYR A 212 -27.28 -7.78 22.81
N ALA A 213 -28.45 -7.96 22.22
CA ALA A 213 -28.88 -9.28 21.72
C ALA A 213 -29.18 -9.24 20.22
N ALA A 214 -29.06 -10.38 19.54
CA ALA A 214 -29.46 -10.55 18.15
C ALA A 214 -29.95 -11.98 17.90
N HIS A 215 -30.88 -12.16 16.97
CA HIS A 215 -31.27 -13.50 16.53
C HIS A 215 -30.30 -14.03 15.46
N ILE A 216 -29.94 -15.31 15.59
CA ILE A 216 -29.22 -16.10 14.60
C ILE A 216 -30.21 -16.54 13.52
N GLN A 217 -29.96 -16.05 12.31
CA GLN A 217 -30.76 -16.28 11.12
C GLN A 217 -30.23 -17.49 10.31
N ASP A 218 -30.87 -17.80 9.18
CA ASP A 218 -30.30 -18.73 8.21
C ASP A 218 -29.08 -18.08 7.51
N VAL A 219 -28.10 -18.89 7.11
CA VAL A 219 -26.86 -18.37 6.47
C VAL A 219 -27.20 -17.68 5.16
N GLN A 220 -26.96 -16.37 5.11
CA GLN A 220 -27.30 -15.54 3.97
C GLN A 220 -26.31 -14.38 3.79
N LYS A 221 -26.54 -13.51 2.80
CA LYS A 221 -25.64 -12.39 2.51
C LYS A 221 -25.61 -11.39 3.65
N SER A 222 -24.41 -10.98 4.03
CA SER A 222 -24.17 -9.92 5.01
C SER A 222 -24.32 -8.51 4.41
N PHE A 223 -23.98 -7.49 5.19
CA PHE A 223 -23.76 -6.12 4.74
C PHE A 223 -22.62 -6.03 3.69
N ASP A 224 -21.70 -7.00 3.66
CA ASP A 224 -20.65 -7.18 2.66
C ASP A 224 -21.07 -8.27 1.64
N VAL A 225 -21.07 -7.90 0.36
CA VAL A 225 -21.49 -8.75 -0.77
C VAL A 225 -20.70 -10.05 -0.90
N GLU A 226 -19.45 -10.07 -0.43
CA GLU A 226 -18.57 -11.23 -0.55
C GLU A 226 -18.61 -12.16 0.67
N LYS A 227 -19.37 -11.80 1.71
CA LYS A 227 -19.43 -12.54 2.98
C LYS A 227 -20.85 -13.02 3.26
N ILE A 228 -20.96 -14.31 3.58
CA ILE A 228 -22.17 -14.94 4.07
C ILE A 228 -22.07 -15.11 5.59
N VAL A 229 -23.14 -14.76 6.31
CA VAL A 229 -23.20 -14.76 7.78
C VAL A 229 -24.60 -15.16 8.24
N ASN A 230 -24.73 -15.54 9.51
CA ASN A 230 -26.03 -15.81 10.13
C ASN A 230 -26.37 -14.84 11.27
N TYR A 231 -25.47 -13.91 11.62
CA TYR A 231 -25.81 -12.82 12.52
C TYR A 231 -25.04 -11.54 12.16
N GLN A 232 -25.61 -10.38 12.52
CA GLN A 232 -24.95 -9.09 12.55
C GLN A 232 -25.42 -8.33 13.79
N LEU A 233 -24.50 -7.70 14.49
CA LEU A 233 -24.74 -7.02 15.75
C LEU A 233 -24.20 -5.59 15.68
N LEU A 234 -25.03 -4.64 16.10
CA LEU A 234 -24.65 -3.23 16.20
C LEU A 234 -24.32 -2.85 17.66
N LEU A 235 -23.08 -2.49 17.94
CA LEU A 235 -22.55 -2.28 19.30
C LEU A 235 -22.29 -0.79 19.56
N PRO A 236 -23.04 -0.13 20.47
CA PRO A 236 -22.74 1.23 20.91
C PRO A 236 -21.42 1.28 21.70
N ILE A 237 -20.55 2.22 21.33
CA ILE A 237 -19.22 2.43 21.93
C ILE A 237 -18.98 3.92 22.14
N PRO A 238 -18.47 4.38 23.29
CA PRO A 238 -18.09 5.77 23.49
C PRO A 238 -17.12 6.30 22.42
N SER A 239 -17.26 7.56 22.01
CA SER A 239 -16.37 8.13 20.99
C SER A 239 -14.91 8.09 21.43
N GLU A 240 -14.02 7.72 20.50
CA GLU A 240 -12.57 7.62 20.76
C GLU A 240 -12.18 6.58 21.83
N SER A 241 -13.06 5.61 22.16
CA SER A 241 -12.73 4.47 23.02
C SER A 241 -12.64 3.15 22.24
N THR A 242 -12.07 2.15 22.92
CA THR A 242 -12.08 0.74 22.55
C THR A 242 -12.71 0.01 23.72
N GLU A 243 -13.76 -0.76 23.46
CA GLU A 243 -14.49 -1.53 24.48
C GLU A 243 -14.32 -3.02 24.23
N HIS A 244 -14.20 -3.77 25.32
CA HIS A 244 -14.02 -5.21 25.27
C HIS A 244 -15.36 -5.91 25.45
N PHE A 245 -15.81 -6.70 24.47
CA PHE A 245 -17.11 -7.37 24.49
C PHE A 245 -16.95 -8.88 24.67
N TYR A 246 -17.73 -9.44 25.60
CA TYR A 246 -17.90 -10.88 25.81
C TYR A 246 -19.21 -11.34 25.18
N PHE A 247 -19.22 -12.54 24.60
CA PHE A 247 -20.38 -13.10 23.88
C PHE A 247 -20.98 -14.31 24.60
N PHE A 248 -22.30 -14.40 24.65
CA PHE A 248 -23.04 -15.42 25.40
C PHE A 248 -24.21 -15.95 24.56
N THR A 249 -24.70 -17.14 24.92
CA THR A 249 -26.00 -17.67 24.48
C THR A 249 -26.95 -17.73 25.66
N ASP A 250 -28.21 -18.05 25.40
CA ASP A 250 -29.19 -18.24 26.47
C ASP A 250 -28.76 -19.39 27.39
N PRO A 251 -28.52 -19.13 28.69
CA PRO A 251 -28.13 -20.19 29.62
C PRO A 251 -29.23 -21.23 29.87
N ASN A 252 -30.46 -20.98 29.41
CA ASN A 252 -31.61 -21.89 29.55
C ASN A 252 -31.85 -22.76 28.31
N ASP A 253 -31.03 -22.63 27.26
CA ASP A 253 -31.13 -23.49 26.10
C ASP A 253 -30.88 -24.95 26.49
N GLU A 254 -31.77 -25.84 26.06
CA GLU A 254 -31.64 -27.28 26.29
C GLU A 254 -31.13 -27.97 25.04
N CYS A 255 -29.84 -28.30 25.03
CA CYS A 255 -29.20 -28.98 23.92
C CYS A 255 -28.81 -30.41 24.29
N PRO A 256 -29.52 -31.45 23.81
CA PRO A 256 -29.11 -32.82 24.05
C PRO A 256 -27.74 -33.08 23.41
N ALA A 257 -26.88 -33.82 24.11
CA ALA A 257 -25.46 -34.04 23.77
C ALA A 257 -25.22 -34.69 22.38
N SER A 258 -26.26 -35.14 21.68
CA SER A 258 -26.20 -35.86 20.41
C SER A 258 -26.71 -35.11 19.17
N SER A 259 -27.09 -33.83 19.28
CA SER A 259 -27.56 -33.01 18.15
C SER A 259 -26.45 -32.03 17.69
N GLY A 260 -25.98 -32.14 16.43
CA GLY A 260 -24.95 -31.27 15.84
C GLY A 260 -25.51 -30.13 14.96
N ILE A 261 -24.61 -29.26 14.47
CA ILE A 261 -24.85 -27.93 13.85
C ILE A 261 -25.67 -27.95 12.51
N GLY A 262 -26.85 -27.31 12.48
CA GLY A 262 -27.33 -26.30 11.50
C GLY A 262 -27.57 -26.59 9.99
N GLU A 263 -28.79 -27.03 9.61
CA GLU A 263 -29.54 -26.75 8.36
C GLU A 263 -29.06 -27.23 6.95
N ASN A 264 -30.03 -27.51 6.06
CA ASN A 264 -29.89 -28.10 4.71
C ASN A 264 -28.60 -27.72 3.93
N ILE A 265 -27.87 -28.73 3.45
CA ILE A 265 -26.63 -28.65 2.68
C ILE A 265 -26.95 -28.72 1.18
N LEU A 266 -26.51 -27.72 0.41
CA LEU A 266 -26.48 -27.81 -1.05
C LEU A 266 -25.26 -28.63 -1.51
N ALA A 267 -25.50 -29.90 -1.85
CA ALA A 267 -24.46 -30.83 -2.28
C ALA A 267 -24.40 -30.98 -3.81
N THR A 268 -23.20 -31.28 -4.32
CA THR A 268 -22.97 -31.64 -5.73
C THR A 268 -22.28 -33.00 -5.82
N LEU A 269 -22.89 -33.94 -6.52
CA LEU A 269 -22.29 -35.22 -6.89
C LEU A 269 -21.85 -35.16 -8.36
N TYR A 270 -20.57 -35.43 -8.62
CA TYR A 270 -20.04 -35.43 -9.98
C TYR A 270 -19.00 -36.53 -10.21
N GLY A 271 -18.82 -36.94 -11.45
CA GLY A 271 -17.84 -37.96 -11.78
C GLY A 271 -17.97 -38.47 -13.21
N TYR A 272 -17.28 -39.57 -13.47
CA TYR A 272 -17.31 -40.28 -14.75
C TYR A 272 -17.76 -41.72 -14.54
N ILE A 273 -18.57 -42.22 -15.47
CA ILE A 273 -19.01 -43.61 -15.50
C ILE A 273 -18.35 -44.34 -16.66
N PHE A 274 -17.69 -45.45 -16.35
CA PHE A 274 -16.99 -46.29 -17.31
C PHE A 274 -17.55 -47.72 -17.27
N ASP A 275 -17.33 -48.49 -18.35
CA ASP A 275 -17.46 -49.94 -18.28
C ASP A 275 -16.22 -50.59 -17.65
N ASN A 276 -16.29 -51.88 -17.35
CA ASN A 276 -15.15 -52.68 -16.87
C ASN A 276 -13.93 -52.69 -17.81
N SER A 277 -14.07 -52.22 -19.06
CA SER A 277 -12.97 -52.08 -20.03
C SER A 277 -12.37 -50.66 -20.06
N GLY A 278 -12.91 -49.74 -19.26
CA GLY A 278 -12.47 -48.34 -19.16
C GLY A 278 -13.06 -47.42 -20.23
N ASN A 279 -14.03 -47.85 -21.03
CA ASN A 279 -14.70 -46.99 -22.00
C ASN A 279 -15.78 -46.15 -21.31
N PRO A 280 -15.93 -44.86 -21.65
CA PRO A 280 -16.96 -44.01 -21.06
C PRO A 280 -18.36 -44.43 -21.52
N LEU A 281 -19.31 -44.45 -20.58
CA LEU A 281 -20.70 -44.83 -20.85
C LEU A 281 -21.62 -43.61 -20.92
N GLU A 282 -22.17 -43.35 -22.10
CA GLU A 282 -23.16 -42.29 -22.37
C GLU A 282 -24.58 -42.72 -22.00
N ASN A 283 -25.49 -41.80 -21.63
CA ASN A 283 -26.89 -42.08 -21.30
C ASN A 283 -27.07 -43.09 -20.15
N VAL A 284 -26.22 -43.02 -19.13
CA VAL A 284 -26.41 -43.71 -17.84
C VAL A 284 -27.20 -42.81 -16.91
N THR A 285 -28.27 -43.29 -16.32
CA THR A 285 -29.08 -42.53 -15.36
C THR A 285 -28.49 -42.67 -13.96
N VAL A 286 -28.18 -41.54 -13.31
CA VAL A 286 -27.71 -41.46 -11.91
C VAL A 286 -28.77 -40.73 -11.09
N ASN A 287 -29.20 -41.31 -9.97
CA ASN A 287 -30.18 -40.73 -9.03
C ASN A 287 -29.61 -40.69 -7.60
N VAL A 288 -29.80 -39.55 -6.94
CA VAL A 288 -29.58 -39.40 -5.50
C VAL A 288 -30.52 -38.32 -4.95
N ALA A 289 -31.07 -38.55 -3.76
CA ALA A 289 -32.04 -37.68 -3.09
C ALA A 289 -33.27 -37.33 -3.96
N GLY A 290 -33.68 -38.23 -4.86
CA GLY A 290 -34.81 -38.03 -5.78
C GLY A 290 -34.53 -37.18 -7.01
N ILE A 291 -33.33 -36.63 -7.17
CA ILE A 291 -32.91 -35.90 -8.37
C ILE A 291 -32.09 -36.84 -9.25
N ASN A 292 -32.36 -36.84 -10.55
CA ASN A 292 -31.63 -37.66 -11.52
C ASN A 292 -30.95 -36.83 -12.62
N THR A 293 -29.91 -37.42 -13.21
CA THR A 293 -29.22 -36.89 -14.39
C THR A 293 -28.75 -38.05 -15.27
N THR A 294 -28.39 -37.76 -16.51
CA THR A 294 -27.83 -38.74 -17.45
C THR A 294 -26.40 -38.39 -17.85
N THR A 295 -25.53 -39.38 -17.98
CA THR A 295 -24.15 -39.16 -18.43
C THR A 295 -24.07 -38.69 -19.88
N SER A 296 -23.10 -37.82 -20.17
CA SER A 296 -22.77 -37.32 -21.52
C SER A 296 -21.99 -38.35 -22.36
N SER A 297 -21.72 -38.04 -23.63
CA SER A 297 -20.92 -38.86 -24.56
C SER A 297 -19.51 -39.21 -24.08
N THR A 298 -19.00 -38.48 -23.08
CA THR A 298 -17.70 -38.74 -22.43
C THR A 298 -17.84 -39.46 -21.09
N GLY A 299 -19.04 -39.96 -20.75
CA GLY A 299 -19.33 -40.66 -19.49
C GLY A 299 -19.45 -39.74 -18.28
N GLN A 300 -19.37 -38.42 -18.46
CA GLN A 300 -19.40 -37.45 -17.36
C GLN A 300 -20.83 -37.18 -16.90
N TYR A 301 -21.03 -37.13 -15.58
CA TYR A 301 -22.27 -36.67 -14.94
C TYR A 301 -21.98 -35.66 -13.83
N SER A 302 -22.95 -34.80 -13.57
CA SER A 302 -22.97 -33.85 -12.45
C SER A 302 -24.41 -33.56 -12.06
N LEU A 303 -24.67 -33.57 -10.75
CA LEU A 303 -25.99 -33.42 -10.17
C LEU A 303 -25.89 -32.57 -8.90
N ASN A 304 -26.74 -31.57 -8.76
CA ASN A 304 -26.85 -30.75 -7.57
C ASN A 304 -28.16 -31.10 -6.84
N PHE A 305 -28.10 -31.28 -5.52
CA PHE A 305 -29.24 -31.64 -4.69
C PHE A 305 -29.12 -31.00 -3.31
N THR A 306 -30.25 -30.60 -2.72
CA THR A 306 -30.30 -29.95 -1.41
C THR A 306 -30.78 -30.98 -0.40
N VAL A 307 -30.02 -31.18 0.66
CA VAL A 307 -30.14 -32.34 1.57
C VAL A 307 -29.69 -31.97 2.97
N VAL A 308 -30.32 -32.49 4.03
CA VAL A 308 -29.75 -32.34 5.39
C VAL A 308 -28.50 -33.22 5.56
N GLU A 309 -27.68 -32.93 6.57
CA GLU A 309 -26.55 -33.79 6.93
C GLU A 309 -27.02 -35.23 7.15
N GLY A 310 -26.34 -36.18 6.50
CA GLY A 310 -26.72 -37.59 6.57
C GLY A 310 -26.15 -38.43 5.45
N THR A 311 -26.50 -39.71 5.48
CA THR A 311 -26.05 -40.70 4.48
C THR A 311 -27.14 -40.94 3.44
N TYR A 312 -26.77 -40.81 2.17
CA TYR A 312 -27.66 -40.97 1.01
C TYR A 312 -27.19 -42.11 0.12
N ASN A 313 -28.14 -42.84 -0.45
CA ASN A 313 -27.84 -43.88 -1.45
C ASN A 313 -27.84 -43.27 -2.86
N VAL A 314 -26.86 -43.66 -3.67
CA VAL A 314 -26.72 -43.31 -5.08
C VAL A 314 -27.09 -44.53 -5.91
N PHE A 315 -28.03 -44.33 -6.84
CA PHE A 315 -28.54 -45.38 -7.71
C PHE A 315 -28.19 -45.10 -9.17
N VAL A 316 -27.61 -46.07 -9.87
CA VAL A 316 -27.13 -45.91 -11.25
C VAL A 316 -27.64 -47.03 -12.14
N LYS A 317 -28.30 -46.65 -13.25
CA LYS A 317 -28.94 -47.56 -14.21
C LYS A 317 -28.49 -47.31 -15.64
N LYS A 318 -28.25 -48.40 -16.39
CA LYS A 318 -28.06 -48.37 -17.85
C LYS A 318 -28.51 -49.69 -18.47
N THR A 319 -29.32 -49.64 -19.53
CA THR A 319 -29.69 -50.85 -20.30
C THR A 319 -28.45 -51.59 -20.81
N GLY A 320 -28.39 -52.90 -20.56
CA GLY A 320 -27.26 -53.76 -20.93
C GLY A 320 -26.11 -53.81 -19.91
N TYR A 321 -26.29 -53.24 -18.71
CA TYR A 321 -25.35 -53.26 -17.59
C TYR A 321 -26.09 -53.59 -16.29
N ASP A 322 -25.41 -54.15 -15.30
CA ASP A 322 -26.00 -54.43 -13.98
C ASP A 322 -26.22 -53.12 -13.19
N ASP A 323 -27.30 -53.05 -12.39
CA ASP A 323 -27.60 -51.88 -11.56
C ASP A 323 -26.51 -51.67 -10.48
N TYR A 324 -26.12 -50.41 -10.22
CA TYR A 324 -25.05 -50.08 -9.27
C TYR A 324 -25.56 -49.21 -8.10
N PHE A 325 -25.17 -49.58 -6.88
CA PHE A 325 -25.57 -48.94 -5.62
C PHE A 325 -24.35 -48.56 -4.78
N THR A 326 -24.38 -47.36 -4.17
CA THR A 326 -23.35 -46.94 -3.21
C THR A 326 -23.88 -45.87 -2.27
N ASN A 327 -23.32 -45.76 -1.07
CA ASN A 327 -23.70 -44.72 -0.11
C ASN A 327 -22.71 -43.56 -0.17
N ILE A 328 -23.21 -42.35 0.01
CA ILE A 328 -22.43 -41.13 0.16
C ILE A 328 -22.84 -40.43 1.45
N SER A 329 -21.87 -39.92 2.20
CA SER A 329 -22.12 -39.10 3.39
C SER A 329 -21.98 -37.64 3.01
N VAL A 330 -23.01 -36.85 3.28
CA VAL A 330 -23.07 -35.41 3.03
C VAL A 330 -23.07 -34.71 4.38
N ASN A 331 -22.10 -33.83 4.60
CA ASN A 331 -22.01 -32.93 5.76
C ASN A 331 -21.43 -31.57 5.33
N PHE A 332 -21.38 -30.58 6.23
CA PHE A 332 -20.91 -29.22 5.92
C PHE A 332 -19.47 -29.12 5.40
N THR A 333 -18.65 -30.15 5.63
CA THR A 333 -17.27 -30.22 5.13
C THR A 333 -17.12 -31.04 3.85
N ASN A 334 -18.10 -31.90 3.54
CA ASN A 334 -18.08 -32.84 2.44
C ASN A 334 -19.38 -32.76 1.62
N TYR A 335 -19.55 -31.64 0.90
CA TYR A 335 -20.72 -31.34 0.07
C TYR A 335 -20.41 -31.35 -1.44
N LEU A 336 -19.12 -31.37 -1.85
CA LEU A 336 -18.67 -31.56 -3.23
C LEU A 336 -18.09 -32.97 -3.37
N ILE A 337 -18.92 -33.93 -3.78
CA ILE A 337 -18.57 -35.35 -3.75
C ILE A 337 -18.22 -35.81 -5.16
N GLN A 338 -16.95 -36.18 -5.37
CA GLN A 338 -16.52 -36.79 -6.62
C GLN A 338 -16.61 -38.32 -6.52
N LYS A 339 -17.42 -38.96 -7.36
CA LYS A 339 -17.55 -40.42 -7.42
C LYS A 339 -17.48 -40.94 -8.85
N ASN A 340 -16.36 -41.56 -9.21
CA ASN A 340 -16.28 -42.31 -10.46
C ASN A 340 -16.85 -43.71 -10.25
N ILE A 341 -17.63 -44.18 -11.22
CA ILE A 341 -18.36 -45.45 -11.13
C ILE A 341 -17.96 -46.33 -12.30
N THR A 342 -17.72 -47.61 -12.03
CA THR A 342 -17.46 -48.60 -13.08
C THR A 342 -18.62 -49.57 -13.10
N MET A 343 -19.37 -49.60 -14.20
CA MET A 343 -20.48 -50.53 -14.38
C MET A 343 -20.01 -51.80 -15.09
N THR A 344 -20.48 -52.94 -14.58
CA THR A 344 -20.27 -54.25 -15.19
C THR A 344 -21.24 -54.44 -16.36
N PRO A 345 -20.77 -54.78 -17.58
CA PRO A 345 -21.64 -55.21 -18.65
C PRO A 345 -22.49 -56.38 -18.17
N TYR A 346 -23.78 -56.35 -18.50
CA TYR A 346 -24.77 -57.29 -18.01
C TYR A 346 -24.28 -58.74 -18.13
N THR A 347 -24.33 -59.48 -17.03
CA THR A 347 -23.84 -60.86 -16.98
C THR A 347 -24.87 -61.78 -17.64
N PRO A 348 -24.62 -62.37 -18.84
CA PRO A 348 -25.68 -63.02 -19.61
C PRO A 348 -26.08 -64.41 -19.07
N GLY A 349 -27.39 -64.59 -18.92
CA GLY A 349 -28.07 -65.87 -18.65
C GLY A 349 -29.46 -65.92 -19.28
N LEU A 350 -29.51 -65.77 -20.62
CA LEU A 350 -30.66 -65.70 -21.55
C LEU A 350 -31.41 -64.36 -21.63
N ASP A 351 -31.32 -63.74 -22.82
CA ASP A 351 -32.20 -62.69 -23.37
C ASP A 351 -33.66 -63.18 -23.56
N GLU A 352 -34.13 -64.09 -22.71
CA GLU A 352 -35.55 -64.34 -22.53
C GLU A 352 -36.04 -63.42 -21.42
N LEU A 353 -36.88 -62.46 -21.81
CA LEU A 353 -37.69 -61.69 -20.88
C LEU A 353 -38.58 -62.66 -20.09
N ILE A 354 -38.23 -62.89 -18.82
CA ILE A 354 -39.00 -63.70 -17.90
C ILE A 354 -40.04 -62.82 -17.20
N GLY A 355 -41.30 -63.26 -17.20
CA GLY A 355 -42.32 -62.68 -16.35
C GLY A 355 -42.14 -63.17 -14.93
N VAL A 356 -41.82 -62.29 -13.99
CA VAL A 356 -41.70 -62.58 -12.57
C VAL A 356 -42.78 -61.84 -11.79
N ASN A 357 -43.35 -62.50 -10.78
CA ASN A 357 -44.32 -61.87 -9.89
C ASN A 357 -43.77 -61.87 -8.47
N VAL A 358 -43.45 -60.69 -7.93
CA VAL A 358 -43.14 -60.56 -6.51
C VAL A 358 -44.36 -60.01 -5.81
N TYR A 359 -44.85 -60.71 -4.80
CA TYR A 359 -46.05 -60.31 -4.07
C TYR A 359 -45.87 -60.52 -2.58
N GLY A 360 -46.63 -59.80 -1.76
CA GLY A 360 -46.51 -59.88 -0.32
C GLY A 360 -47.24 -58.73 0.36
N THR A 361 -47.01 -58.56 1.66
CA THR A 361 -47.57 -57.46 2.43
C THR A 361 -46.47 -56.53 2.93
N VAL A 362 -46.68 -55.23 2.83
CA VAL A 362 -45.90 -54.21 3.50
C VAL A 362 -46.66 -53.81 4.76
N LYS A 363 -46.00 -53.98 5.91
CA LYS A 363 -46.57 -53.69 7.21
C LYS A 363 -45.61 -52.83 8.03
N THR A 364 -46.13 -52.11 9.01
CA THR A 364 -45.31 -51.46 10.02
C THR A 364 -44.75 -52.51 10.99
N GLU A 365 -43.80 -52.15 11.85
CA GLU A 365 -43.31 -53.05 12.92
C GLU A 365 -44.43 -53.58 13.82
N LEU A 366 -45.51 -52.80 13.99
CA LEU A 366 -46.70 -53.16 14.74
C LEU A 366 -47.67 -54.06 13.97
N GLY A 367 -47.28 -54.52 12.77
CA GLY A 367 -48.05 -55.44 11.92
C GLY A 367 -49.23 -54.78 11.20
N ALA A 368 -49.38 -53.46 11.28
CA ALA A 368 -50.43 -52.72 10.58
C ALA A 368 -50.09 -52.62 9.08
N PRO A 369 -51.05 -52.85 8.17
CA PRO A 369 -50.79 -52.74 6.74
C PRO A 369 -50.48 -51.30 6.34
N VAL A 370 -49.40 -51.11 5.57
CA VAL A 370 -49.02 -49.81 5.04
C VAL A 370 -49.71 -49.62 3.69
N LEU A 371 -50.67 -48.70 3.61
CA LEU A 371 -51.38 -48.34 2.37
C LEU A 371 -50.55 -47.36 1.52
N ASP A 372 -50.61 -47.50 0.20
CA ASP A 372 -49.96 -46.63 -0.78
C ASP A 372 -48.44 -46.52 -0.59
N ALA A 373 -47.79 -47.58 -0.12
CA ALA A 373 -46.34 -47.71 -0.19
C ALA A 373 -45.96 -48.07 -1.62
N ARG A 374 -45.04 -47.29 -2.19
CA ARG A 374 -44.58 -47.45 -3.57
C ARG A 374 -43.55 -48.57 -3.63
N VAL A 375 -43.87 -49.66 -4.32
CA VAL A 375 -43.01 -50.82 -4.52
C VAL A 375 -42.49 -50.83 -5.96
N ILE A 376 -41.18 -50.93 -6.12
CA ILE A 376 -40.49 -50.80 -7.41
C ILE A 376 -39.61 -52.04 -7.64
N LEU A 377 -39.76 -52.66 -8.81
CA LEU A 377 -38.94 -53.79 -9.28
C LEU A 377 -38.71 -53.66 -10.80
N GLY A 378 -37.45 -53.50 -11.21
CA GLY A 378 -37.08 -53.20 -12.60
C GLY A 378 -37.66 -51.86 -13.07
N GLU A 379 -38.48 -51.88 -14.12
CA GLU A 379 -39.26 -50.72 -14.62
C GLU A 379 -40.71 -50.70 -14.11
N SER A 380 -41.14 -51.76 -13.43
CA SER A 380 -42.52 -51.85 -12.91
C SER A 380 -42.61 -51.14 -11.55
N THR A 381 -43.73 -50.48 -11.31
CA THR A 381 -44.06 -49.85 -10.03
C THR A 381 -45.50 -50.16 -9.68
N VAL A 382 -45.74 -50.56 -8.44
CA VAL A 382 -47.07 -50.77 -7.89
C VAL A 382 -47.16 -50.09 -6.52
N TYR A 383 -48.39 -49.88 -6.05
CA TYR A 383 -48.64 -49.37 -4.72
C TYR A 383 -49.35 -50.43 -3.90
N THR A 384 -49.03 -50.51 -2.62
CA THR A 384 -49.73 -51.40 -1.70
C THR A 384 -51.18 -50.94 -1.54
N ASN A 385 -52.10 -51.90 -1.47
CA ASN A 385 -53.51 -51.62 -1.27
C ASN A 385 -53.84 -51.31 0.21
N THR A 386 -55.11 -51.12 0.52
CA THR A 386 -55.59 -50.81 1.89
C THR A 386 -55.31 -51.92 2.91
N THR A 387 -55.01 -53.14 2.46
CA THR A 387 -54.59 -54.27 3.31
C THR A 387 -53.07 -54.48 3.30
N GLY A 388 -52.32 -53.52 2.74
CA GLY A 388 -50.86 -53.52 2.68
C GLY A 388 -50.29 -54.51 1.66
N GLU A 389 -51.14 -55.18 0.89
CA GLU A 389 -50.73 -56.17 -0.11
C GLU A 389 -50.23 -55.48 -1.38
N TYR A 390 -49.16 -56.01 -1.94
CA TYR A 390 -48.65 -55.66 -3.25
C TYR A 390 -48.43 -56.93 -4.09
N SER A 391 -48.57 -56.80 -5.40
CA SER A 391 -48.17 -57.82 -6.38
C SER A 391 -47.64 -57.09 -7.60
N ILE A 392 -46.34 -57.21 -7.83
CA ILE A 392 -45.64 -56.58 -8.94
C ILE A 392 -45.26 -57.64 -9.97
N ASN A 393 -45.94 -57.59 -11.11
CA ASN A 393 -45.58 -58.37 -12.29
C ASN A 393 -44.57 -57.58 -13.10
N ALA A 394 -43.30 -57.96 -13.03
CA ALA A 394 -42.22 -57.34 -13.77
C ALA A 394 -41.73 -58.27 -14.88
N THR A 395 -41.41 -57.70 -16.04
CA THR A 395 -40.76 -58.45 -17.12
C THR A 395 -39.28 -58.13 -17.07
N LEU A 396 -38.48 -59.06 -16.52
CA LEU A 396 -37.07 -58.85 -16.24
C LEU A 396 -36.23 -59.82 -17.07
N THR A 397 -34.96 -59.52 -17.26
CA THR A 397 -33.99 -60.51 -17.75
C THR A 397 -33.55 -61.42 -16.59
N SER A 398 -33.18 -62.66 -16.85
CA SER A 398 -32.69 -63.56 -15.79
C SER A 398 -31.41 -62.99 -15.15
N GLY A 399 -31.33 -62.94 -13.82
CA GLY A 399 -30.24 -62.32 -13.07
C GLY A 399 -30.69 -61.63 -11.78
N GLU A 400 -29.78 -60.89 -11.15
CA GLU A 400 -30.04 -60.18 -9.88
C GLU A 400 -30.76 -58.83 -10.12
N HIS A 401 -31.88 -58.61 -9.45
CA HIS A 401 -32.65 -57.37 -9.49
C HIS A 401 -33.09 -56.96 -8.09
N SER A 402 -33.08 -55.66 -7.79
CA SER A 402 -33.46 -55.12 -6.48
C SER A 402 -34.93 -54.71 -6.39
N LEU A 403 -35.55 -55.03 -5.26
CA LEU A 403 -36.87 -54.57 -4.83
C LEU A 403 -36.69 -53.39 -3.86
N VAL A 404 -37.34 -52.27 -4.16
CA VAL A 404 -37.30 -51.06 -3.32
C VAL A 404 -38.71 -50.68 -2.90
N VAL A 405 -38.89 -50.31 -1.62
CA VAL A 405 -40.17 -49.83 -1.09
C VAL A 405 -40.00 -48.48 -0.40
N LEU A 406 -40.84 -47.53 -0.80
CA LEU A 406 -40.82 -46.14 -0.36
C LEU A 406 -42.18 -45.75 0.23
N LYS A 407 -42.18 -45.10 1.40
CA LYS A 407 -43.36 -44.50 2.00
C LYS A 407 -42.94 -43.31 2.87
N GLU A 408 -43.64 -42.18 2.75
CA GLU A 408 -43.45 -41.01 3.63
C GLU A 408 -43.58 -41.43 5.09
N GLN A 409 -42.75 -40.84 5.96
CA GLN A 409 -42.66 -41.14 7.39
C GLN A 409 -42.06 -42.52 7.76
N TYR A 410 -41.56 -43.29 6.78
CA TYR A 410 -40.89 -44.57 6.99
C TYR A 410 -39.50 -44.63 6.35
N ASN A 411 -38.57 -45.38 6.96
CA ASN A 411 -37.27 -45.67 6.39
C ASN A 411 -37.40 -46.46 5.08
N ASN A 412 -36.69 -46.02 4.03
CA ASN A 412 -36.68 -46.70 2.74
C ASN A 412 -36.16 -48.14 2.88
N TYR A 413 -36.90 -49.10 2.31
CA TYR A 413 -36.53 -50.52 2.35
C TYR A 413 -35.93 -50.98 1.02
N HIS A 414 -34.89 -51.81 1.08
CA HIS A 414 -34.22 -52.40 -0.07
C HIS A 414 -33.91 -53.89 0.18
N ASN A 415 -34.07 -54.70 -0.87
CA ASN A 415 -33.61 -56.09 -0.89
C ASN A 415 -33.29 -56.55 -2.33
N SER A 416 -32.26 -57.40 -2.54
CA SER A 416 -31.90 -57.93 -3.87
C SER A 416 -32.32 -59.39 -4.05
N PHE A 417 -32.86 -59.73 -5.21
CA PHE A 417 -33.31 -61.08 -5.57
C PHE A 417 -32.63 -61.56 -6.86
N ASN A 418 -32.34 -62.86 -6.96
CA ASN A 418 -31.76 -63.46 -8.17
C ASN A 418 -32.81 -64.33 -8.88
N PHE A 419 -33.16 -64.00 -10.12
CA PHE A 419 -34.25 -64.61 -10.88
C PHE A 419 -33.74 -65.52 -12.00
N SER A 420 -34.23 -66.77 -12.04
CA SER A 420 -33.81 -67.80 -13.00
C SER A 420 -34.88 -68.10 -14.07
N VAL A 421 -34.51 -68.76 -15.18
CA VAL A 421 -35.40 -69.01 -16.34
C VAL A 421 -36.53 -69.99 -15.96
N GLY A 422 -37.69 -69.43 -15.61
CA GLY A 422 -38.92 -70.16 -15.36
C GLY A 422 -39.85 -69.40 -14.42
N GLY A 423 -40.63 -68.45 -14.96
CA GLY A 423 -41.49 -67.50 -14.24
C GLY A 423 -41.78 -67.82 -12.76
N GLU A 424 -40.94 -67.29 -11.88
CA GLU A 424 -41.02 -67.52 -10.43
C GLU A 424 -41.95 -66.50 -9.79
N SER A 425 -42.82 -66.97 -8.88
CA SER A 425 -43.63 -66.11 -8.04
C SER A 425 -43.08 -66.12 -6.62
N ILE A 426 -42.52 -64.99 -6.16
CA ILE A 426 -41.83 -64.88 -4.86
C ILE A 426 -42.72 -64.15 -3.87
N LEU A 427 -43.01 -64.80 -2.73
CA LEU A 427 -43.68 -64.16 -1.60
C LEU A 427 -42.65 -63.43 -0.73
N HIS A 428 -42.74 -62.11 -0.62
CA HIS A 428 -41.85 -61.31 0.22
C HIS A 428 -42.61 -60.28 1.05
N ASN A 429 -42.75 -60.52 2.35
CA ASN A 429 -43.37 -59.57 3.28
C ASN A 429 -42.31 -58.61 3.81
N ILE A 430 -42.68 -57.33 3.91
CA ILE A 430 -41.78 -56.22 4.20
C ILE A 430 -42.28 -55.52 5.45
N ILE A 431 -41.36 -55.24 6.37
CA ILE A 431 -41.62 -54.42 7.55
C ILE A 431 -40.93 -53.08 7.34
N LEU A 432 -41.70 -51.99 7.36
CA LEU A 432 -41.17 -50.63 7.34
C LEU A 432 -41.05 -50.10 8.77
N HIS A 433 -39.91 -49.48 9.05
CA HIS A 433 -39.63 -48.81 10.31
C HIS A 433 -40.00 -47.34 10.18
N ASP A 434 -40.68 -46.77 11.19
CA ASP A 434 -41.00 -45.33 11.21
C ASP A 434 -39.71 -44.52 11.22
N SER A 435 -39.75 -43.32 10.64
CA SER A 435 -38.62 -42.41 10.62
C SER A 435 -38.94 -41.09 11.30
N THR A 436 -37.95 -40.50 11.96
CA THR A 436 -38.05 -39.20 12.65
C THR A 436 -37.88 -38.00 11.72
N ILE A 437 -37.54 -38.22 10.45
CA ILE A 437 -37.43 -37.19 9.42
C ILE A 437 -38.52 -37.46 8.39
N ASP A 438 -39.26 -36.41 8.01
CA ASP A 438 -40.22 -36.50 6.92
C ASP A 438 -39.47 -36.59 5.59
N TYR A 439 -39.35 -37.81 5.05
CA TYR A 439 -38.56 -38.07 3.85
C TYR A 439 -39.18 -37.43 2.61
N GLN A 440 -38.66 -36.26 2.21
CA GLN A 440 -38.93 -35.70 0.88
C GLN A 440 -37.98 -36.23 -0.22
N PHE A 441 -37.00 -37.05 0.16
CA PHE A 441 -35.88 -37.47 -0.70
C PHE A 441 -35.91 -38.99 -0.94
N GLU A 442 -35.91 -39.43 -2.21
CA GLU A 442 -36.12 -40.85 -2.58
C GLU A 442 -35.05 -41.83 -2.05
N THR A 443 -33.87 -41.38 -1.61
CA THR A 443 -32.73 -42.27 -1.29
C THR A 443 -31.99 -41.98 0.03
N GLY A 444 -32.57 -41.26 0.98
CA GLY A 444 -31.97 -40.90 2.29
C GLY A 444 -32.42 -39.50 2.75
N PRO A 445 -32.10 -39.00 3.96
CA PRO A 445 -31.08 -39.48 4.90
C PRO A 445 -31.63 -40.35 6.02
N TYR A 446 -31.07 -41.53 6.19
CA TYR A 446 -31.55 -42.50 7.18
C TYR A 446 -31.44 -41.97 8.62
N THR A 447 -32.56 -41.92 9.36
CA THR A 447 -32.67 -41.32 10.71
C THR A 447 -31.97 -42.07 11.82
N GLU A 448 -31.78 -43.36 11.62
CA GLU A 448 -30.80 -44.15 12.35
C GLU A 448 -29.75 -44.55 11.31
N GLU A 449 -28.46 -44.56 11.67
CA GLU A 449 -27.60 -45.55 11.00
C GLU A 449 -28.35 -46.86 11.15
N PRO A 450 -28.67 -47.55 10.05
CA PRO A 450 -29.62 -48.66 10.05
C PRO A 450 -29.33 -49.53 11.28
N ILE A 451 -30.32 -49.67 12.18
CA ILE A 451 -30.15 -50.32 13.49
C ILE A 451 -29.10 -51.44 13.41
N SER A 452 -28.01 -51.19 14.11
CA SER A 452 -27.49 -52.18 15.05
C SER A 452 -28.30 -52.06 16.34
N GLN A 453 -28.93 -53.13 16.80
CA GLN A 453 -30.05 -53.26 17.78
C GLN A 453 -29.87 -52.75 19.25
N GLN A 454 -29.45 -51.52 19.60
CA GLN A 454 -28.88 -51.25 20.97
C GLN A 454 -29.59 -50.41 22.10
N ILE A 455 -30.54 -49.45 21.94
CA ILE A 455 -30.94 -48.53 23.08
C ILE A 455 -32.17 -48.93 23.93
N VAL A 456 -33.14 -49.68 23.37
CA VAL A 456 -34.27 -50.23 24.16
C VAL A 456 -33.78 -51.09 25.36
N GLU A 457 -32.52 -51.52 25.31
CA GLU A 457 -31.85 -52.33 26.32
C GLU A 457 -31.53 -51.55 27.62
N GLU A 458 -31.50 -50.19 27.64
CA GLU A 458 -30.93 -49.42 28.77
C GLU A 458 -31.94 -48.94 29.84
N VAL A 459 -33.18 -48.60 29.48
CA VAL A 459 -34.24 -48.23 30.46
C VAL A 459 -34.75 -49.47 31.22
N ILE A 460 -34.75 -50.63 30.55
CA ILE A 460 -34.94 -51.95 31.17
C ILE A 460 -33.88 -52.20 32.26
N ALA A 461 -32.70 -51.57 32.16
CA ALA A 461 -31.60 -51.75 33.11
C ALA A 461 -31.74 -50.96 34.44
N LYS A 462 -32.63 -49.94 34.55
CA LYS A 462 -32.79 -49.10 35.77
C LYS A 462 -33.99 -49.45 36.67
N GLY A 463 -34.96 -50.22 36.19
CA GLY A 463 -36.01 -50.83 37.02
C GLY A 463 -37.11 -49.90 37.56
N GLU A 464 -37.34 -48.73 36.95
CA GLU A 464 -38.48 -47.86 37.28
C GLU A 464 -39.74 -48.23 36.46
N ASP A 465 -40.90 -48.04 37.08
CA ASP A 465 -42.17 -48.59 36.60
C ASP A 465 -42.99 -47.62 35.72
N TYR A 466 -42.70 -46.32 35.72
CA TYR A 466 -43.46 -45.31 34.97
C TYR A 466 -42.69 -43.99 34.82
N TRP A 467 -43.17 -43.09 33.96
CA TRP A 467 -42.59 -41.76 33.71
C TRP A 467 -43.70 -40.70 33.51
N VAL A 468 -43.53 -39.48 34.04
CA VAL A 468 -44.49 -38.35 33.90
C VAL A 468 -43.74 -37.10 33.42
N SER A 469 -44.33 -36.35 32.49
CA SER A 469 -43.66 -35.28 31.74
C SER A 469 -43.56 -33.93 32.45
N THR A 470 -44.36 -33.64 33.49
CA THR A 470 -44.34 -32.33 34.20
C THR A 470 -44.51 -32.43 35.71
N LYS A 471 -44.09 -31.38 36.44
CA LYS A 471 -44.07 -31.33 37.91
C LYS A 471 -44.87 -30.16 38.55
N GLU A 472 -45.19 -29.04 37.87
CA GLU A 472 -46.06 -27.93 38.34
C GLU A 472 -46.68 -27.07 37.19
N ILE A 473 -47.67 -26.20 37.47
CA ILE A 473 -48.41 -25.36 36.48
C ILE A 473 -48.66 -23.91 36.99
N ASN A 474 -48.29 -22.85 36.26
CA ASN A 474 -48.54 -21.45 36.66
C ASN A 474 -48.79 -20.49 35.46
N LYS A 475 -49.96 -19.82 35.35
CA LYS A 475 -50.38 -19.08 34.13
C LYS A 475 -51.24 -17.80 34.38
N GLU A 476 -51.25 -16.82 33.45
CA GLU A 476 -52.13 -15.62 33.48
C GLU A 476 -53.07 -15.58 32.25
N VAL A 477 -54.36 -15.30 32.42
CA VAL A 477 -55.42 -15.43 31.40
C VAL A 477 -56.31 -14.17 31.35
N ARG A 478 -56.58 -13.62 30.17
CA ARG A 478 -57.45 -12.43 30.01
C ARG A 478 -58.92 -12.79 30.24
N LYS A 479 -59.68 -11.85 30.79
CA LYS A 479 -61.13 -11.96 31.00
C LYS A 479 -61.83 -12.34 29.69
N ASP A 480 -62.67 -13.36 29.79
CA ASP A 480 -63.45 -13.94 28.69
C ASP A 480 -62.58 -14.66 27.61
N THR A 481 -61.39 -15.16 27.96
CA THR A 481 -60.50 -15.96 27.08
C THR A 481 -60.02 -17.27 27.75
N PHE A 482 -59.32 -18.17 27.06
CA PHE A 482 -58.81 -19.44 27.62
C PHE A 482 -57.45 -19.90 27.02
N ILE A 483 -56.73 -20.80 27.69
CA ILE A 483 -55.44 -21.41 27.29
C ILE A 483 -55.43 -22.93 27.59
N GLU A 484 -54.56 -23.73 26.94
CA GLU A 484 -54.49 -25.21 27.10
C GLU A 484 -53.05 -25.73 27.34
N GLU A 485 -52.90 -26.82 28.10
CA GLU A 485 -51.62 -27.46 28.46
C GLU A 485 -51.74 -29.01 28.51
N GLU A 486 -50.71 -29.77 28.14
CA GLU A 486 -50.73 -31.25 28.09
C GLU A 486 -49.68 -31.91 29.00
N ILE A 487 -50.07 -32.98 29.71
CA ILE A 487 -49.22 -33.73 30.65
C ILE A 487 -49.12 -35.20 30.20
N GLY A 488 -47.95 -35.63 29.76
CA GLY A 488 -47.65 -37.00 29.30
C GLY A 488 -47.27 -37.96 30.42
N ILE A 489 -47.77 -39.19 30.38
CA ILE A 489 -47.53 -40.25 31.38
C ILE A 489 -47.28 -41.57 30.65
N TYR A 490 -46.10 -42.19 30.84
CA TYR A 490 -45.69 -43.46 30.24
C TYR A 490 -45.68 -44.59 31.28
N ASN A 491 -46.29 -45.73 30.95
CA ASN A 491 -46.33 -46.90 31.82
C ASN A 491 -45.29 -47.94 31.39
N LEU A 492 -44.29 -48.19 32.22
CA LEU A 492 -43.26 -49.22 32.02
C LEU A 492 -43.60 -50.54 32.77
N ARG A 493 -44.71 -50.57 33.52
CA ARG A 493 -45.20 -51.79 34.18
C ARG A 493 -45.76 -52.76 33.16
N GLN A 494 -45.65 -54.06 33.46
CA GLN A 494 -46.28 -55.14 32.69
C GLN A 494 -47.79 -55.30 32.96
N ALA A 495 -48.40 -54.39 33.73
CA ALA A 495 -49.84 -54.31 33.98
C ALA A 495 -50.36 -52.90 33.70
N ASN A 496 -51.66 -52.77 33.42
CA ASN A 496 -52.28 -51.48 33.16
C ASN A 496 -52.20 -50.57 34.41
N MET A 497 -51.91 -49.29 34.19
CA MET A 497 -51.83 -48.26 35.21
C MET A 497 -53.08 -47.37 35.16
N ASN A 498 -53.90 -47.41 36.21
CA ASN A 498 -55.13 -46.64 36.32
C ASN A 498 -54.95 -45.42 37.20
N LEU A 499 -55.25 -44.26 36.65
CA LEU A 499 -55.02 -42.95 37.24
C LEU A 499 -56.30 -42.15 37.29
N ASP A 500 -56.52 -41.46 38.40
CA ASP A 500 -57.61 -40.54 38.66
C ASP A 500 -57.04 -39.13 38.90
N PHE A 501 -57.62 -38.14 38.22
CA PHE A 501 -57.17 -36.75 38.23
C PHE A 501 -58.20 -35.85 38.92
N ALA A 502 -57.75 -35.12 39.94
CA ALA A 502 -58.60 -34.23 40.71
C ALA A 502 -58.00 -32.83 40.87
N LEU A 503 -58.84 -31.81 40.67
CA LEU A 503 -58.47 -30.42 40.91
C LEU A 503 -58.94 -29.94 42.28
N SER A 504 -58.10 -29.13 42.91
CA SER A 504 -58.43 -28.36 44.11
C SER A 504 -59.70 -27.48 43.89
N PRO A 505 -60.55 -27.31 44.92
CA PRO A 505 -61.90 -26.75 44.75
C PRO A 505 -61.95 -25.33 44.18
N ASN A 506 -60.94 -24.53 44.47
CA ASN A 506 -60.81 -23.13 44.05
C ASN A 506 -60.33 -22.95 42.61
N LEU A 507 -59.94 -24.03 41.92
CA LEU A 507 -59.54 -24.01 40.52
C LEU A 507 -60.62 -24.55 39.57
N LYS A 508 -61.71 -25.13 40.09
CA LYS A 508 -62.75 -25.77 39.26
C LYS A 508 -63.53 -24.82 38.35
N ASP A 509 -63.64 -23.55 38.75
CA ASP A 509 -64.32 -22.51 37.96
C ASP A 509 -63.41 -21.89 36.88
N PHE A 510 -62.11 -22.24 36.91
CA PHE A 510 -61.07 -21.71 36.04
C PHE A 510 -60.39 -22.80 35.21
N ILE A 511 -60.40 -24.07 35.61
CA ILE A 511 -59.72 -25.16 34.91
C ILE A 511 -60.69 -26.29 34.58
N LYS A 512 -60.62 -26.76 33.34
CA LYS A 512 -61.31 -27.95 32.85
C LYS A 512 -60.30 -28.96 32.34
N LEU A 513 -60.31 -30.16 32.91
CA LEU A 513 -59.56 -31.31 32.41
C LEU A 513 -60.35 -32.00 31.30
N ASP A 514 -59.66 -32.49 30.27
CA ASP A 514 -60.28 -33.25 29.18
C ASP A 514 -60.77 -34.64 29.62
N LYS A 515 -60.06 -35.27 30.57
CA LYS A 515 -60.45 -36.53 31.23
C LYS A 515 -60.14 -36.49 32.72
N LEU A 516 -60.99 -37.15 33.51
CA LEU A 516 -60.84 -37.24 34.97
C LEU A 516 -60.20 -38.57 35.39
N THR A 517 -60.14 -39.55 34.49
CA THR A 517 -59.49 -40.83 34.73
C THR A 517 -58.78 -41.30 33.45
N ALA A 518 -57.72 -42.09 33.58
CA ALA A 518 -56.99 -42.69 32.46
C ALA A 518 -56.45 -44.08 32.84
N SER A 519 -56.52 -45.03 31.91
CA SER A 519 -55.88 -46.34 32.04
C SER A 519 -54.81 -46.48 30.95
N ILE A 520 -53.57 -46.71 31.35
CA ILE A 520 -52.40 -46.75 30.46
C ILE A 520 -51.90 -48.19 30.40
N THR A 521 -51.86 -48.77 29.19
CA THR A 521 -51.36 -50.14 28.99
C THR A 521 -49.84 -50.23 29.13
N PRO A 522 -49.27 -51.43 29.39
CA PRO A 522 -47.83 -51.65 29.46
C PRO A 522 -47.07 -51.13 28.23
N ASN A 523 -45.89 -50.54 28.46
CA ASN A 523 -45.03 -49.96 27.43
C ASN A 523 -45.74 -48.98 26.49
N SER A 524 -46.61 -48.14 27.04
CA SER A 524 -47.34 -47.12 26.28
C SER A 524 -47.51 -45.84 27.11
N PHE A 525 -47.92 -44.75 26.45
CA PHE A 525 -48.14 -43.46 27.11
C PHE A 525 -49.52 -42.86 26.85
N THR A 526 -49.91 -41.90 27.69
CA THR A 526 -51.11 -41.09 27.52
C THR A 526 -50.84 -39.62 27.90
N ASN A 527 -51.58 -38.68 27.31
CA ASN A 527 -51.50 -37.26 27.64
C ASN A 527 -52.81 -36.78 28.30
N LEU A 528 -52.73 -35.98 29.38
CA LEU A 528 -53.86 -35.29 30.03
C LEU A 528 -53.88 -33.82 29.62
N LYS A 529 -54.98 -33.34 29.01
CA LYS A 529 -55.11 -31.93 28.59
C LYS A 529 -55.86 -31.10 29.63
N VAL A 530 -55.30 -29.94 29.96
CA VAL A 530 -55.76 -29.00 30.98
C VAL A 530 -56.09 -27.66 30.32
N THR A 531 -57.37 -27.28 30.24
CA THR A 531 -57.83 -26.00 29.68
C THR A 531 -58.17 -25.00 30.78
N ILE A 532 -57.57 -23.81 30.76
CA ILE A 532 -57.70 -22.78 31.79
C ILE A 532 -58.43 -21.54 31.22
N TYR A 533 -59.52 -21.09 31.86
CA TYR A 533 -60.40 -20.01 31.45
C TYR A 533 -60.25 -18.75 32.32
N GLY A 534 -60.25 -17.59 31.69
CA GLY A 534 -60.24 -16.27 32.33
C GLY A 534 -61.65 -15.82 32.72
N THR A 535 -62.29 -16.55 33.62
CA THR A 535 -63.65 -16.27 34.11
C THR A 535 -63.63 -15.14 35.18
N PRO A 536 -64.60 -14.20 35.26
CA PRO A 536 -64.62 -13.17 36.31
C PRO A 536 -64.93 -13.75 37.71
N PRO A 537 -64.44 -13.16 38.82
CA PRO A 537 -63.76 -11.86 38.95
C PRO A 537 -62.24 -11.89 38.69
N LEU A 538 -61.66 -10.71 38.49
CA LEU A 538 -60.22 -10.52 38.25
C LEU A 538 -59.42 -10.76 39.54
N GLY A 539 -58.31 -11.48 39.48
CA GLY A 539 -57.52 -11.87 40.66
C GLY A 539 -56.58 -13.04 40.40
N THR A 540 -55.83 -13.47 41.42
CA THR A 540 -54.92 -14.63 41.38
C THR A 540 -55.48 -15.78 42.24
N TYR A 541 -55.43 -17.00 41.72
CA TYR A 541 -56.01 -18.23 42.26
C TYR A 541 -54.93 -19.32 42.32
N GLU A 542 -54.80 -20.03 43.43
CA GLU A 542 -53.73 -21.03 43.67
C GLU A 542 -54.31 -22.33 44.23
N GLY A 543 -53.86 -23.48 43.74
CA GLY A 543 -54.33 -24.79 44.16
C GLY A 543 -53.43 -25.92 43.64
N THR A 544 -53.93 -27.15 43.53
CA THR A 544 -53.18 -28.33 43.06
C THR A 544 -54.03 -29.20 42.12
N LEU A 545 -53.35 -29.97 41.26
CA LEU A 545 -53.84 -31.09 40.46
C LEU A 545 -53.25 -32.38 41.04
N THR A 546 -54.09 -33.19 41.65
CA THR A 546 -53.70 -34.46 42.27
C THR A 546 -53.93 -35.61 41.29
N ILE A 547 -52.89 -36.41 41.05
CA ILE A 547 -52.91 -37.70 40.37
C ILE A 547 -52.94 -38.78 41.45
N SER A 548 -53.94 -39.65 41.40
CA SER A 548 -54.17 -40.70 42.40
C SER A 548 -54.56 -42.02 41.72
N GLY A 549 -54.48 -43.15 42.43
CA GLY A 549 -54.72 -44.49 41.87
C GLY A 549 -53.46 -45.35 41.95
N ASP A 550 -52.96 -45.84 40.81
CA ASP A 550 -51.74 -46.66 40.74
C ASP A 550 -50.44 -45.84 40.79
N LEU A 551 -50.58 -44.51 40.78
CA LEU A 551 -49.56 -43.47 40.99
C LEU A 551 -50.16 -42.40 41.92
N GLU A 552 -49.41 -41.97 42.93
CA GLU A 552 -49.78 -40.81 43.75
C GLU A 552 -48.77 -39.67 43.55
N GLN A 553 -49.23 -38.56 42.97
CA GLN A 553 -48.40 -37.39 42.70
C GLN A 553 -49.27 -36.12 42.69
N GLU A 554 -48.81 -35.06 43.36
CA GLU A 554 -49.48 -33.75 43.34
C GLU A 554 -48.68 -32.72 42.55
N ILE A 555 -49.37 -32.01 41.68
CA ILE A 555 -48.81 -30.99 40.79
C ILE A 555 -49.43 -29.64 41.20
N PRO A 556 -48.67 -28.68 41.75
CA PRO A 556 -49.21 -27.39 42.17
C PRO A 556 -49.61 -26.50 40.96
N VAL A 557 -50.68 -25.71 41.12
CA VAL A 557 -51.32 -24.92 40.04
C VAL A 557 -51.65 -23.48 40.46
N LYS A 558 -51.22 -22.46 39.71
CA LYS A 558 -51.50 -21.02 39.98
C LYS A 558 -52.00 -20.26 38.74
N ILE A 559 -53.07 -19.45 38.86
CA ILE A 559 -53.75 -18.77 37.74
C ILE A 559 -54.10 -17.31 38.06
N LYS A 560 -53.93 -16.35 37.13
CA LYS A 560 -54.29 -14.92 37.31
C LYS A 560 -55.17 -14.33 36.18
N VAL A 561 -56.19 -13.49 36.46
CA VAL A 561 -57.20 -12.99 35.46
C VAL A 561 -57.33 -11.44 35.33
N VAL A 562 -57.38 -10.84 34.11
CA VAL A 562 -57.32 -9.34 33.82
C VAL A 562 -58.29 -8.78 32.71
N ASP A 563 -58.70 -7.47 32.69
CA ASP A 563 -59.87 -6.89 31.90
C ASP A 563 -59.66 -6.44 30.41
N LYS A 564 -58.90 -5.37 30.03
CA LYS A 564 -58.77 -4.89 28.60
C LYS A 564 -57.67 -3.81 28.37
N LYS A 565 -57.28 -3.53 27.10
CA LYS A 565 -56.31 -2.49 26.66
C LYS A 565 -56.94 -1.47 25.65
N PHE A 566 -57.00 -0.18 26.06
CA PHE A 566 -57.26 1.16 25.43
C PHE A 566 -58.54 1.57 24.64
N SER A 567 -58.93 2.87 24.81
CA SER A 567 -59.87 3.71 24.02
C SER A 567 -59.42 5.20 24.05
N VAL A 568 -59.26 5.89 22.90
CA VAL A 568 -58.88 7.32 22.83
C VAL A 568 -59.45 8.02 21.57
N GLU A 569 -60.03 9.22 21.72
CA GLU A 569 -60.52 10.12 20.65
C GLU A 569 -59.60 11.36 20.52
N ILE A 570 -58.56 11.31 19.66
CA ILE A 570 -57.57 12.41 19.50
C ILE A 570 -57.19 12.63 18.02
N LEU A 571 -57.05 13.90 17.61
CA LEU A 571 -56.36 14.30 16.38
C LEU A 571 -54.88 14.54 16.70
N LEU A 572 -53.99 13.76 16.11
CA LEU A 572 -52.55 13.92 16.27
C LEU A 572 -52.02 14.98 15.29
N ILE A 573 -51.21 15.91 15.80
CA ILE A 573 -50.58 17.00 15.01
C ILE A 573 -49.06 16.91 15.15
N GLY A 574 -48.37 16.68 14.03
CA GLY A 574 -46.92 16.77 13.92
C GLY A 574 -46.50 17.99 13.10
N ILE A 575 -45.46 18.70 13.54
CA ILE A 575 -44.85 19.81 12.80
C ILE A 575 -43.40 19.45 12.49
N ASP A 576 -43.07 19.28 11.21
CA ASP A 576 -41.71 19.05 10.75
C ASP A 576 -41.19 20.33 10.09
N LEU A 577 -40.12 20.91 10.63
CA LEU A 577 -39.45 22.04 9.99
C LEU A 577 -38.51 21.53 8.90
N PHE A 578 -38.50 22.17 7.74
CA PHE A 578 -37.55 21.82 6.68
C PHE A 578 -36.11 22.20 7.05
N LYS A 579 -35.94 23.32 7.76
CA LYS A 579 -34.67 23.75 8.35
C LYS A 579 -34.98 24.37 9.71
N ASN A 580 -34.32 23.88 10.75
CA ASN A 580 -34.39 24.45 12.10
C ASN A 580 -33.53 25.71 12.25
N LEU A 581 -32.70 26.06 11.25
CA LEU A 581 -31.93 27.30 11.20
C LEU A 581 -32.42 28.17 10.04
N VAL A 582 -32.95 29.35 10.34
CA VAL A 582 -33.47 30.29 9.35
C VAL A 582 -32.73 31.63 9.43
N GLN A 583 -32.44 32.23 8.29
CA GLN A 583 -31.80 33.55 8.23
C GLN A 583 -32.86 34.65 8.29
N PRO A 584 -32.62 35.79 8.97
CA PRO A 584 -33.50 36.95 8.87
C PRO A 584 -33.67 37.36 7.40
N GLY A 585 -34.91 37.49 6.93
CA GLY A 585 -35.27 37.77 5.53
C GLY A 585 -35.70 36.55 4.70
N ASN A 586 -35.51 35.32 5.20
CA ASN A 586 -35.94 34.09 4.52
C ASN A 586 -37.27 33.54 5.09
N ASN A 587 -37.89 32.60 4.37
CA ASN A 587 -39.10 31.91 4.84
C ASN A 587 -38.76 30.68 5.70
N LEU A 588 -39.43 30.54 6.84
CA LEU A 588 -39.53 29.31 7.61
C LEU A 588 -40.54 28.39 6.92
N LYS A 589 -40.07 27.29 6.35
CA LYS A 589 -40.93 26.28 5.73
C LYS A 589 -41.19 25.14 6.71
N TYR A 590 -42.42 24.68 6.79
CA TYR A 590 -42.81 23.57 7.66
C TYR A 590 -43.87 22.67 7.01
N LYS A 591 -43.85 21.41 7.41
CA LYS A 591 -44.82 20.37 7.05
C LYS A 591 -45.68 20.08 8.27
N LEU A 592 -47.00 20.16 8.11
CA LEU A 592 -47.99 19.89 9.13
C LEU A 592 -48.65 18.54 8.84
N ASN A 593 -48.42 17.56 9.70
CA ASN A 593 -48.98 16.21 9.60
C ASN A 593 -50.17 16.08 10.56
N LEU A 594 -51.29 15.61 10.04
CA LEU A 594 -52.54 15.47 10.76
C LEU A 594 -53.02 14.03 10.62
N GLN A 595 -53.34 13.38 11.73
CA GLN A 595 -53.88 12.03 11.73
C GLN A 595 -55.15 11.96 12.57
N ASN A 596 -56.26 11.61 11.91
CA ASN A 596 -57.54 11.36 12.53
C ASN A 596 -57.59 9.91 13.02
N LEU A 597 -57.78 9.71 14.33
CA LEU A 597 -57.89 8.37 14.92
C LEU A 597 -59.34 7.83 14.93
N LEU A 598 -60.31 8.60 14.43
CA LEU A 598 -61.68 8.15 14.17
C LEU A 598 -61.76 7.53 12.77
N ARG A 599 -62.25 6.29 12.65
CA ARG A 599 -62.48 5.65 11.34
C ARG A 599 -63.85 6.04 10.78
N ASP A 600 -63.88 6.32 9.48
CA ASP A 600 -65.07 6.46 8.60
C ASP A 600 -65.88 7.77 8.66
N GLN A 601 -65.31 8.90 9.12
CA GLN A 601 -65.96 10.24 9.05
C GLN A 601 -64.97 11.39 8.79
N SER A 602 -65.30 12.31 7.87
CA SER A 602 -64.54 13.56 7.65
C SER A 602 -65.06 14.73 8.50
N TYR A 603 -64.16 15.61 8.96
CA TYR A 603 -64.52 16.86 9.63
C TYR A 603 -63.54 17.99 9.33
N GLU A 604 -64.01 19.24 9.44
CA GLU A 604 -63.20 20.45 9.27
C GLU A 604 -62.38 20.75 10.53
N VAL A 605 -61.11 21.06 10.34
CA VAL A 605 -60.17 21.47 11.40
C VAL A 605 -59.69 22.89 11.13
N LYS A 606 -59.75 23.75 12.15
CA LYS A 606 -59.25 25.13 12.09
C LYS A 606 -57.90 25.24 12.78
N PHE A 607 -56.91 25.77 12.10
CA PHE A 607 -55.54 25.94 12.56
C PHE A 607 -55.21 27.39 12.85
N ASN A 608 -54.45 27.61 13.91
CA ASN A 608 -53.84 28.87 14.30
C ASN A 608 -52.34 28.64 14.51
N ALA A 609 -51.50 29.24 13.66
CA ALA A 609 -50.04 29.13 13.71
C ALA A 609 -49.43 30.42 14.25
N LYS A 610 -48.57 30.32 15.28
CA LYS A 610 -47.91 31.45 15.95
C LYS A 610 -46.40 31.24 16.05
N ILE A 611 -45.61 32.29 15.81
CA ILE A 611 -44.19 32.32 16.17
C ILE A 611 -44.03 33.10 17.47
N LYS A 612 -43.41 32.47 18.47
CA LYS A 612 -43.13 33.04 19.80
C LYS A 612 -41.63 33.11 20.05
N ASP A 613 -41.20 34.06 20.87
CA ASP A 613 -39.84 34.07 21.42
C ASP A 613 -39.66 33.02 22.54
N LEU A 614 -38.41 32.85 23.02
CA LEU A 614 -38.05 31.95 24.14
C LEU A 614 -38.84 32.18 25.43
N SER A 615 -39.42 33.37 25.65
CA SER A 615 -40.21 33.68 26.84
C SER A 615 -41.67 33.21 26.71
N GLY A 616 -42.13 32.92 25.50
CA GLY A 616 -43.50 32.49 25.21
C GLY A 616 -44.55 33.61 25.27
N GLU A 617 -44.17 34.84 25.67
CA GLU A 617 -45.08 35.97 25.86
C GLU A 617 -45.25 36.85 24.62
N ASN A 618 -44.21 37.03 23.79
CA ASN A 618 -44.31 37.86 22.58
C ASN A 618 -44.58 37.02 21.33
N ILE A 619 -45.73 37.29 20.69
CA ILE A 619 -46.10 36.72 19.39
C ILE A 619 -45.53 37.62 18.29
N LEU A 620 -44.63 37.08 17.48
CA LEU A 620 -43.94 37.79 16.40
C LEU A 620 -44.60 37.58 15.03
N TYR A 621 -45.39 36.51 14.90
CA TYR A 621 -46.17 36.20 13.71
C TYR A 621 -47.38 35.35 14.09
N GLU A 622 -48.53 35.54 13.43
CA GLU A 622 -49.74 34.74 13.63
C GLU A 622 -50.54 34.60 12.32
N GLU A 623 -51.01 33.39 12.02
CA GLU A 623 -51.79 33.07 10.82
C GLU A 623 -52.87 32.02 11.12
N ASN A 624 -54.06 32.17 10.52
CA ASN A 624 -55.19 31.24 10.66
C ASN A 624 -55.56 30.60 9.31
N PHE A 625 -55.87 29.30 9.31
CA PHE A 625 -56.34 28.58 8.13
C PHE A 625 -57.18 27.36 8.51
N SER A 626 -57.96 26.77 7.59
CA SER A 626 -58.71 25.54 7.85
C SER A 626 -58.49 24.48 6.77
N SER A 627 -58.75 23.21 7.12
CA SER A 627 -58.72 22.09 6.18
C SER A 627 -59.63 20.95 6.64
N GLU A 628 -60.17 20.18 5.70
CA GLU A 628 -60.98 18.98 5.99
C GLU A 628 -60.09 17.73 6.04
N ILE A 629 -60.32 16.85 7.03
CA ILE A 629 -59.58 15.59 7.21
C ILE A 629 -60.53 14.40 7.38
N GLU A 630 -60.24 13.30 6.67
CA GLU A 630 -60.97 12.03 6.78
C GLU A 630 -60.15 10.99 7.56
N ASN A 631 -58.94 10.65 7.10
CA ASN A 631 -58.03 9.71 7.78
C ASN A 631 -56.69 10.36 8.17
N SER A 632 -55.93 10.86 7.20
CA SER A 632 -54.70 11.62 7.43
C SER A 632 -54.53 12.70 6.36
N LEU A 633 -53.89 13.81 6.73
CA LEU A 633 -53.63 14.93 5.84
C LEU A 633 -52.25 15.53 6.12
N THR A 634 -51.53 15.90 5.06
CA THR A 634 -50.26 16.63 5.15
C THR A 634 -50.38 17.97 4.44
N LEU A 635 -50.01 19.06 5.11
CA LEU A 635 -50.00 20.42 4.53
C LEU A 635 -48.58 20.99 4.55
N LEU A 636 -48.14 21.58 3.42
CA LEU A 636 -46.88 22.32 3.32
C LEU A 636 -47.16 23.82 3.41
N ARG A 637 -46.48 24.52 4.30
CA ARG A 637 -46.68 25.95 4.55
C ARG A 637 -45.35 26.68 4.73
N GLU A 638 -45.37 27.99 4.47
CA GLU A 638 -44.21 28.87 4.60
C GLU A 638 -44.60 30.15 5.35
N ILE A 639 -43.78 30.53 6.34
CA ILE A 639 -43.93 31.77 7.11
C ILE A 639 -42.72 32.68 6.85
N PRO A 640 -42.90 33.93 6.40
CA PRO A 640 -41.79 34.84 6.16
C PRO A 640 -41.19 35.36 7.48
N ILE A 641 -39.88 35.14 7.69
CA ILE A 641 -39.14 35.69 8.85
C ILE A 641 -38.58 37.06 8.46
N SER A 642 -39.14 38.13 9.01
CA SER A 642 -38.72 39.50 8.69
C SER A 642 -37.26 39.78 9.12
N GLU A 643 -36.60 40.76 8.48
CA GLU A 643 -35.23 41.17 8.82
C GLU A 643 -35.06 41.71 10.26
N ASN A 644 -36.17 42.03 10.92
CA ASN A 644 -36.20 42.56 12.29
C ASN A 644 -36.06 41.47 13.37
N PHE A 645 -36.07 40.19 13.00
CA PHE A 645 -35.82 39.09 13.94
C PHE A 645 -34.36 39.15 14.43
N THR A 646 -34.16 39.18 15.74
CA THR A 646 -32.83 39.09 16.36
C THR A 646 -32.31 37.66 16.31
N SER A 647 -30.99 37.46 16.28
CA SER A 647 -30.45 36.11 16.36
C SER A 647 -30.79 35.47 17.72
N GLY A 648 -31.33 34.25 17.72
CA GLY A 648 -31.79 33.55 18.92
C GLY A 648 -32.77 32.41 18.60
N ASP A 649 -33.28 31.75 19.63
CA ASP A 649 -34.22 30.63 19.49
C ASP A 649 -35.68 31.12 19.57
N TYR A 650 -36.54 30.50 18.77
CA TYR A 650 -37.95 30.82 18.61
C TYR A 650 -38.77 29.53 18.58
N PHE A 651 -40.06 29.61 18.89
CA PHE A 651 -41.00 28.49 18.80
C PHE A 651 -42.07 28.77 17.75
N LEU A 652 -42.38 27.78 16.91
CA LEU A 652 -43.57 27.73 16.07
C LEU A 652 -44.61 26.86 16.77
N GLU A 653 -45.71 27.45 17.21
CA GLU A 653 -46.86 26.77 17.82
C GLU A 653 -48.01 26.71 16.82
N ILE A 654 -48.60 25.53 16.63
CA ILE A 654 -49.80 25.34 15.81
C ILE A 654 -50.89 24.71 16.68
N THR A 655 -52.01 25.42 16.81
CA THR A 655 -53.20 24.97 17.53
C THR A 655 -54.28 24.59 16.52
N ALA A 656 -54.87 23.41 16.66
CA ALA A 656 -55.98 22.94 15.84
C ALA A 656 -57.23 22.74 16.68
N GLU A 657 -58.34 23.32 16.24
CA GLU A 657 -59.65 23.23 16.85
C GLU A 657 -60.57 22.36 15.97
N TYR A 658 -61.16 21.32 16.55
CA TYR A 658 -62.02 20.35 15.87
C TYR A 658 -63.00 19.71 16.84
N LEU A 659 -64.28 19.51 16.46
CA LEU A 659 -65.30 18.82 17.28
C LEU A 659 -65.39 19.31 18.75
N ASN A 660 -65.19 20.61 19.01
CA ASN A 660 -65.08 21.23 20.35
C ASN A 660 -63.88 20.76 21.22
N LEU A 661 -62.90 20.11 20.60
CA LEU A 661 -61.61 19.72 21.17
C LEU A 661 -60.49 20.56 20.57
N ILE A 662 -59.38 20.64 21.29
CA ILE A 662 -58.19 21.38 20.86
C ILE A 662 -56.98 20.45 20.98
N SER A 663 -56.21 20.38 19.90
CA SER A 663 -54.87 19.78 19.88
C SER A 663 -53.86 20.85 19.52
N SER A 664 -52.71 20.88 20.19
CA SER A 664 -51.63 21.83 19.88
C SER A 664 -50.30 21.12 19.76
N SER A 665 -49.44 21.62 18.87
CA SER A 665 -48.08 21.12 18.68
C SER A 665 -47.13 22.31 18.55
N THR A 666 -45.91 22.17 19.06
CA THR A 666 -44.91 23.24 19.09
C THR A 666 -43.54 22.70 18.71
N VAL A 667 -42.79 23.44 17.89
CA VAL A 667 -41.42 23.10 17.47
C VAL A 667 -40.51 24.32 17.58
N SER A 668 -39.23 24.13 17.94
CA SER A 668 -38.25 25.21 18.04
C SER A 668 -37.44 25.39 16.75
N PHE A 669 -37.03 26.62 16.48
CA PHE A 669 -36.09 26.97 15.41
C PHE A 669 -35.21 28.16 15.81
N VAL A 670 -34.01 28.22 15.24
CA VAL A 670 -32.98 29.22 15.52
C VAL A 670 -32.91 30.20 14.37
N VAL A 671 -32.87 31.49 14.67
CA VAL A 671 -32.53 32.53 13.72
C VAL A 671 -31.06 32.92 13.92
N SER A 672 -30.22 32.82 12.89
CA SER A 672 -28.79 33.18 12.99
C SER A 672 -28.19 33.67 11.68
N ARG A 673 -27.15 34.51 11.78
CA ARG A 673 -26.35 34.99 10.65
C ARG A 673 -25.05 34.20 10.53
N PRO A 674 -24.79 33.50 9.42
CA PRO A 674 -23.61 32.65 9.28
C PRO A 674 -22.29 33.44 9.14
N LEU A 675 -21.20 32.83 9.63
CA LEU A 675 -19.86 33.43 9.75
C LEU A 675 -19.22 33.88 8.42
N TYR A 676 -19.68 33.36 7.28
CA TYR A 676 -19.14 33.72 5.98
C TYR A 676 -19.59 35.09 5.46
N LEU A 677 -20.65 35.67 6.03
CA LEU A 677 -21.11 37.03 5.69
C LEU A 677 -20.24 38.11 6.35
N TYR A 678 -19.32 37.71 7.23
CA TYR A 678 -18.34 38.63 7.81
C TYR A 678 -17.29 38.99 6.75
N SER A 679 -17.08 40.29 6.56
CA SER A 679 -16.04 40.85 5.69
C SER A 679 -14.98 41.53 6.54
N PHE A 680 -13.72 41.43 6.11
CA PHE A 680 -12.60 42.11 6.74
C PHE A 680 -11.92 42.98 5.68
N PHE A 681 -11.81 44.29 5.93
CA PHE A 681 -11.38 45.29 4.93
C PHE A 681 -12.20 45.27 3.62
N GLY A 682 -13.50 44.97 3.69
CA GLY A 682 -14.37 44.93 2.51
C GLY A 682 -14.18 43.71 1.61
N LEU A 683 -13.29 42.78 1.98
CA LEU A 683 -13.13 41.50 1.31
C LEU A 683 -13.81 40.38 2.13
N PRO A 684 -14.56 39.48 1.47
CA PRO A 684 -15.09 38.28 2.12
C PRO A 684 -13.96 37.42 2.65
N LEU A 685 -14.13 36.84 3.84
CA LEU A 685 -13.11 35.99 4.48
C LEU A 685 -12.68 34.80 3.59
N TRP A 686 -13.59 34.22 2.81
CA TRP A 686 -13.27 33.11 1.90
C TRP A 686 -12.24 33.49 0.84
N LEU A 687 -12.32 34.71 0.30
CA LEU A 687 -11.39 35.20 -0.71
C LEU A 687 -9.98 35.37 -0.13
N ILE A 688 -9.89 35.83 1.13
CA ILE A 688 -8.64 35.95 1.86
C ILE A 688 -7.99 34.57 2.06
N PHE A 689 -8.76 33.57 2.50
CA PHE A 689 -8.27 32.20 2.66
C PHE A 689 -7.88 31.55 1.31
N SER A 690 -8.59 31.84 0.22
CA SER A 690 -8.22 31.37 -1.13
C SER A 690 -6.88 31.94 -1.60
N ILE A 691 -6.64 33.23 -1.37
CA ILE A 691 -5.38 33.86 -1.73
C ILE A 691 -4.22 33.27 -0.89
N ILE A 692 -4.42 33.09 0.41
CA ILE A 692 -3.41 32.50 1.31
C ILE A 692 -3.10 31.06 0.91
N SER A 693 -4.14 30.25 0.65
CA SER A 693 -3.98 28.85 0.25
C SER A 693 -3.24 28.73 -1.08
N PHE A 694 -3.62 29.53 -2.07
CA PHE A 694 -2.98 29.55 -3.39
C PHE A 694 -1.50 29.94 -3.30
N LEU A 695 -1.16 31.03 -2.60
CA LEU A 695 0.22 31.48 -2.43
C LEU A 695 1.08 30.46 -1.68
N SER A 696 0.51 29.84 -0.64
CA SER A 696 1.19 28.79 0.14
C SER A 696 1.43 27.53 -0.70
N PHE A 697 0.44 27.09 -1.49
CA PHE A 697 0.51 25.90 -2.34
C PHE A 697 1.51 26.06 -3.48
N VAL A 698 1.52 27.21 -4.15
CA VAL A 698 2.52 27.52 -5.19
C VAL A 698 3.92 27.53 -4.58
N SER A 699 4.10 28.17 -3.42
CA SER A 699 5.39 28.25 -2.74
C SER A 699 5.91 26.87 -2.29
N LEU A 700 5.03 26.02 -1.76
CA LEU A 700 5.35 24.63 -1.38
C LEU A 700 5.79 23.81 -2.59
N ASN A 701 5.04 23.86 -3.69
CA ASN A 701 5.35 23.13 -4.92
C ASN A 701 6.66 23.61 -5.57
N LEU A 702 6.92 24.92 -5.58
CA LEU A 702 8.19 25.47 -6.07
C LEU A 702 9.39 24.96 -5.24
N LEU A 703 9.27 24.89 -3.91
CA LEU A 703 10.31 24.35 -3.03
C LEU A 703 10.51 22.84 -3.22
N MET A 704 9.43 22.07 -3.35
CA MET A 704 9.48 20.63 -3.62
C MET A 704 10.08 20.32 -4.99
N TYR A 705 9.67 21.05 -6.02
CA TYR A 705 10.25 20.94 -7.37
C TYR A 705 11.74 21.28 -7.37
N LYS A 706 12.15 22.33 -6.64
CA LYS A 706 13.56 22.67 -6.46
C LYS A 706 14.34 21.52 -5.83
N ARG A 707 13.82 20.91 -4.76
CA ARG A 707 14.45 19.72 -4.11
C ARG A 707 14.51 18.50 -5.02
N TYR A 708 13.46 18.22 -5.78
CA TYR A 708 13.46 17.13 -6.77
C TYR A 708 14.55 17.33 -7.82
N LYS A 709 14.65 18.54 -8.36
CA LYS A 709 15.69 18.90 -9.32
C LYS A 709 17.10 18.80 -8.71
N ASP A 710 17.27 19.19 -7.45
CA ASP A 710 18.54 19.10 -6.73
C ASP A 710 18.95 17.64 -6.42
N LYS A 711 18.00 16.74 -6.15
CA LYS A 711 18.29 15.29 -5.97
C LYS A 711 18.82 14.64 -7.25
N LYS A 712 18.35 15.07 -8.43
CA LYS A 712 18.75 14.55 -9.75
C LYS A 712 20.11 15.06 -10.24
N LYS A 713 20.67 16.12 -9.65
CA LYS A 713 22.01 16.61 -10.01
C LYS A 713 23.08 15.59 -9.65
N ARG A 714 23.98 15.27 -10.58
CA ARG A 714 25.12 14.37 -10.33
C ARG A 714 26.19 15.05 -9.50
N TYR A 715 26.36 16.37 -9.65
CA TYR A 715 27.36 17.16 -8.95
C TYR A 715 26.69 18.07 -7.91
N ARG A 716 26.61 17.59 -6.66
CA ARG A 716 25.85 18.24 -5.58
C ARG A 716 26.67 19.27 -4.81
N ILE A 717 27.28 20.21 -5.52
CA ILE A 717 28.20 21.18 -4.92
C ILE A 717 27.72 22.60 -5.18
N GLN A 718 27.72 23.42 -4.12
CA GLN A 718 27.47 24.85 -4.26
C GLN A 718 28.68 25.51 -4.91
N VAL A 719 28.45 26.10 -6.08
CA VAL A 719 29.43 26.91 -6.80
C VAL A 719 29.07 28.38 -6.60
N GLU A 720 29.96 29.14 -5.99
CA GLU A 720 29.78 30.58 -5.79
C GLU A 720 30.34 31.32 -7.01
N TYR A 721 29.50 31.48 -8.03
CA TYR A 721 29.87 32.06 -9.32
C TYR A 721 30.55 33.43 -9.22
N SER A 722 30.19 34.26 -8.23
CA SER A 722 30.80 35.58 -7.99
C SER A 722 32.26 35.53 -7.52
N THR A 723 32.77 34.35 -7.17
CA THR A 723 34.18 34.13 -6.77
C THR A 723 34.98 33.43 -7.87
N LEU A 724 34.38 33.19 -9.03
CA LEU A 724 35.06 32.61 -10.18
C LEU A 724 35.58 33.71 -11.10
N PRO A 725 36.62 33.43 -11.91
CA PRO A 725 37.13 34.39 -12.87
C PRO A 725 36.07 34.84 -13.88
N GLU A 726 36.11 36.12 -14.24
CA GLU A 726 35.30 36.72 -15.30
C GLU A 726 36.13 36.90 -16.59
N PRO A 727 35.51 37.02 -17.76
CA PRO A 727 36.22 37.25 -19.02
C PRO A 727 37.16 38.47 -18.93
N GLY A 728 38.41 38.28 -19.33
CA GLY A 728 39.44 39.32 -19.26
C GLY A 728 40.64 38.99 -20.15
N PRO A 729 41.64 39.88 -20.25
CA PRO A 729 42.73 39.78 -21.21
C PRO A 729 43.61 38.54 -21.02
N ARG A 730 43.79 38.06 -19.78
CA ARG A 730 44.59 36.86 -19.45
C ARG A 730 43.74 35.77 -18.79
N VAL A 731 42.46 35.72 -19.16
CA VAL A 731 41.50 34.74 -18.67
C VAL A 731 41.03 33.88 -19.83
N VAL A 732 41.21 32.57 -19.70
CA VAL A 732 40.94 31.59 -20.75
C VAL A 732 39.70 30.75 -20.42
N LYS A 733 39.05 30.21 -21.45
CA LYS A 733 37.84 29.40 -21.27
C LYS A 733 38.16 27.91 -21.42
N LEU A 734 38.24 27.22 -20.29
CA LEU A 734 38.54 25.78 -20.25
C LEU A 734 37.35 24.91 -20.66
N GLY A 735 36.13 25.42 -20.51
CA GLY A 735 34.92 24.67 -20.81
C GLY A 735 33.68 25.29 -20.18
N LYS A 736 32.87 24.47 -19.51
CA LYS A 736 31.65 24.88 -18.80
C LYS A 736 31.63 24.28 -17.40
N ILE A 737 31.05 24.97 -16.44
CA ILE A 737 30.77 24.39 -15.12
C ILE A 737 29.76 23.25 -15.31
N ALA A 738 30.05 22.09 -14.72
CA ALA A 738 29.30 20.86 -14.94
C ALA A 738 27.79 21.04 -14.67
N GLU A 739 26.95 20.42 -15.51
CA GLU A 739 25.48 20.57 -15.47
C GLU A 739 24.96 22.01 -15.61
N SER A 740 25.78 22.94 -16.10
CA SER A 740 25.40 24.33 -16.36
C SER A 740 25.89 24.81 -17.73
N ASN A 741 25.30 25.91 -18.21
CA ASN A 741 25.82 26.64 -19.37
C ASN A 741 26.83 27.72 -19.01
N HIS A 742 27.17 27.88 -17.73
CA HIS A 742 28.11 28.89 -17.28
C HIS A 742 29.53 28.52 -17.75
N PRO A 743 30.25 29.43 -18.44
CA PRO A 743 31.62 29.17 -18.87
C PRO A 743 32.55 28.97 -17.67
N ALA A 744 33.45 28.00 -17.77
CA ALA A 744 34.51 27.81 -16.77
C ALA A 744 35.75 28.58 -17.23
N TYR A 745 35.95 29.75 -16.63
CA TYR A 745 37.10 30.61 -16.87
C TYR A 745 38.26 30.29 -15.93
N TYR A 746 39.47 30.57 -16.40
CA TYR A 746 40.71 30.38 -15.65
C TYR A 746 41.70 31.50 -15.95
N GLU A 747 42.18 32.18 -14.91
CA GLU A 747 43.29 33.14 -15.04
C GLU A 747 44.59 32.39 -15.33
N ILE A 748 45.14 32.55 -16.53
CA ILE A 748 46.28 31.73 -16.99
C ILE A 748 47.54 31.97 -16.14
N ASP A 749 47.71 33.18 -15.60
CA ASP A 749 48.85 33.53 -14.72
C ASP A 749 48.84 32.79 -13.39
N LYS A 750 47.73 32.14 -12.99
CA LYS A 750 47.69 31.28 -11.80
C LYS A 750 48.57 30.04 -11.97
N LEU A 751 48.95 29.67 -13.20
CA LEU A 751 49.93 28.61 -13.44
C LEU A 751 51.35 28.99 -12.99
N THR A 752 51.64 30.27 -12.67
CA THR A 752 52.90 30.63 -11.98
C THR A 752 52.98 29.97 -10.60
N THR A 753 51.84 29.68 -9.98
CA THR A 753 51.70 28.88 -8.76
C THR A 753 51.41 27.40 -9.04
N HIS A 754 51.79 26.94 -10.24
CA HIS A 754 51.81 25.54 -10.65
C HIS A 754 50.43 24.86 -10.71
N ALA A 755 50.38 23.73 -11.43
CA ALA A 755 49.19 22.90 -11.55
C ALA A 755 49.53 21.41 -11.45
N ILE A 756 48.58 20.62 -10.95
CA ILE A 756 48.64 19.17 -10.98
C ILE A 756 47.37 18.59 -11.58
N VAL A 757 47.52 17.61 -12.47
CA VAL A 757 46.43 16.87 -13.08
C VAL A 757 46.59 15.40 -12.73
N ALA A 758 45.60 14.80 -12.05
CA ALA A 758 45.65 13.36 -11.78
C ALA A 758 44.31 12.63 -11.72
N GLY A 759 44.38 11.30 -11.64
CA GLY A 759 43.26 10.36 -11.64
C GLY A 759 43.50 9.12 -12.51
N ALA A 760 42.47 8.31 -12.75
CA ALA A 760 42.64 7.02 -13.42
C ALA A 760 42.88 7.16 -14.95
N THR A 761 43.46 6.13 -15.56
CA THR A 761 43.71 6.07 -17.01
C THR A 761 42.38 6.09 -17.78
N GLY A 762 42.36 6.79 -18.92
CA GLY A 762 41.15 6.92 -19.77
C GLY A 762 40.08 7.90 -19.28
N MET A 763 40.26 8.58 -18.13
CA MET A 763 39.26 9.51 -17.58
C MET A 763 39.37 10.97 -18.10
N GLY A 764 40.26 11.22 -19.06
CA GLY A 764 40.44 12.54 -19.66
C GLY A 764 41.57 13.40 -19.07
N LYS A 765 42.50 12.80 -18.30
CA LYS A 765 43.67 13.51 -17.72
C LYS A 765 44.46 14.30 -18.76
N SER A 766 45.06 13.61 -19.74
CA SER A 766 45.91 14.23 -20.76
C SER A 766 45.14 15.23 -21.60
N ILE A 767 43.90 14.90 -21.99
CA ILE A 767 43.01 15.80 -22.73
C ILE A 767 42.78 17.12 -21.97
N SER A 768 42.53 17.06 -20.66
CA SER A 768 42.32 18.28 -19.88
C SER A 768 43.58 19.13 -19.70
N ALA A 769 44.73 18.49 -19.48
CA ALA A 769 46.01 19.17 -19.44
C ALA A 769 46.31 19.84 -20.79
N GLN A 770 46.05 19.13 -21.89
CA GLN A 770 46.18 19.64 -23.25
C GLN A 770 45.28 20.85 -23.50
N VAL A 771 44.03 20.85 -23.05
CA VAL A 771 43.14 22.03 -23.18
C VAL A 771 43.75 23.24 -22.47
N VAL A 772 44.28 23.09 -21.25
CA VAL A 772 44.95 24.20 -20.55
C VAL A 772 46.17 24.69 -21.34
N ILE A 773 46.93 23.77 -21.95
CA ILE A 773 48.11 24.08 -22.77
C ILE A 773 47.73 24.77 -24.09
N GLU A 774 46.68 24.33 -24.77
CA GLU A 774 46.13 24.99 -25.97
C GLU A 774 45.76 26.44 -25.66
N GLU A 775 45.07 26.67 -24.54
CA GLU A 775 44.71 28.02 -24.09
C GLU A 775 45.95 28.84 -23.72
N ALA A 776 46.97 28.23 -23.10
CA ALA A 776 48.24 28.90 -22.81
C ALA A 776 48.95 29.33 -24.11
N LEU A 777 49.05 28.44 -25.10
CA LEU A 777 49.66 28.74 -26.40
C LEU A 777 48.91 29.85 -27.15
N MET A 778 47.58 29.88 -27.05
CA MET A 778 46.75 30.96 -27.62
C MET A 778 46.93 32.31 -26.90
N GLN A 779 47.54 32.31 -25.71
CA GLN A 779 47.88 33.49 -24.90
C GLN A 779 49.38 33.84 -24.98
N ASP A 780 50.04 33.42 -26.07
CA ASP A 780 51.46 33.62 -26.34
C ASP A 780 52.41 33.09 -25.25
N ILE A 781 52.00 32.09 -24.47
CA ILE A 781 52.87 31.42 -23.49
C ILE A 781 53.70 30.34 -24.20
N CYS A 782 55.00 30.29 -23.90
CA CYS A 782 55.88 29.23 -24.35
C CYS A 782 55.61 27.96 -23.55
N VAL A 783 55.38 26.82 -24.19
CA VAL A 783 55.12 25.54 -23.50
C VAL A 783 56.23 24.54 -23.83
N MET A 784 56.80 23.92 -22.80
CA MET A 784 57.76 22.83 -22.97
C MET A 784 57.21 21.56 -22.34
N VAL A 785 57.05 20.51 -23.14
CA VAL A 785 56.48 19.25 -22.71
C VAL A 785 57.56 18.18 -22.68
N PHE A 786 57.73 17.53 -21.53
CA PHE A 786 58.58 16.38 -21.32
C PHE A 786 57.71 15.13 -21.37
N ASP A 787 57.72 14.47 -22.53
CA ASP A 787 56.76 13.42 -22.89
C ASP A 787 57.44 12.05 -23.01
N PRO A 788 57.18 11.10 -22.09
CA PRO A 788 57.74 9.75 -22.16
C PRO A 788 57.09 8.85 -23.23
N THR A 789 56.02 9.30 -23.89
CA THR A 789 55.20 8.48 -24.81
C THR A 789 55.14 8.99 -26.25
N ALA A 790 55.64 10.20 -26.51
CA ALA A 790 55.49 10.95 -27.76
C ALA A 790 54.03 11.28 -28.15
N GLN A 791 53.05 11.11 -27.25
CA GLN A 791 51.64 11.41 -27.51
C GLN A 791 51.37 12.89 -27.77
N TRP A 792 52.16 13.78 -27.18
CA TRP A 792 51.98 15.23 -27.28
C TRP A 792 52.33 15.77 -28.67
N SER A 793 53.03 15.00 -29.49
CA SER A 793 53.36 15.35 -30.88
C SER A 793 52.12 15.64 -31.75
N GLY A 794 50.94 15.11 -31.37
CA GLY A 794 49.66 15.42 -32.03
C GLY A 794 49.29 16.91 -32.00
N MET A 795 49.83 17.69 -31.05
CA MET A 795 49.64 19.15 -30.94
C MET A 795 50.01 19.91 -32.23
N LEU A 796 50.92 19.33 -33.02
CA LEU A 796 51.42 19.93 -34.27
C LEU A 796 50.50 19.70 -35.47
N ARG A 797 49.33 19.06 -35.27
CA ARG A 797 48.33 18.82 -36.31
C ARG A 797 46.96 19.29 -35.86
N LYS A 798 46.14 19.73 -36.82
CA LYS A 798 44.73 20.04 -36.57
C LYS A 798 43.94 18.78 -36.21
N CYS A 799 42.92 18.91 -35.38
CA CYS A 799 42.01 17.81 -35.10
C CYS A 799 41.26 17.37 -36.36
N ASP A 800 41.31 16.08 -36.68
CA ASP A 800 40.54 15.42 -37.75
C ASP A 800 39.68 14.26 -37.23
N ASP A 801 39.75 13.97 -35.94
CA ASP A 801 38.99 12.91 -35.28
C ASP A 801 37.50 13.28 -35.24
N LYS A 802 36.70 12.57 -36.04
CA LYS A 802 35.24 12.77 -36.13
C LYS A 802 34.54 12.68 -34.77
N LYS A 803 35.01 11.80 -33.88
CA LYS A 803 34.42 11.64 -32.53
C LYS A 803 34.71 12.86 -31.67
N MET A 804 35.94 13.38 -31.69
CA MET A 804 36.27 14.62 -30.96
C MET A 804 35.52 15.83 -31.51
N ILE A 805 35.48 15.98 -32.84
CA ILE A 805 34.79 17.08 -33.51
C ILE A 805 33.28 17.06 -33.20
N SER A 806 32.68 15.88 -33.02
CA SER A 806 31.25 15.77 -32.64
C SER A 806 30.90 16.47 -31.32
N PHE A 807 31.87 16.68 -30.42
CA PHE A 807 31.66 17.40 -29.16
C PHE A 807 31.75 18.93 -29.31
N TYR A 808 32.29 19.47 -30.41
CA TYR A 808 32.53 20.90 -30.60
C TYR A 808 31.26 21.77 -30.42
N PRO A 809 30.11 21.41 -31.01
CA PRO A 809 28.89 22.23 -30.89
C PRO A 809 28.45 22.46 -29.45
N ARG A 810 28.70 21.49 -28.54
CA ARG A 810 28.33 21.61 -27.11
C ARG A 810 29.05 22.77 -26.41
N PHE A 811 30.19 23.20 -26.94
CA PHE A 811 31.03 24.27 -26.39
C PHE A 811 31.05 25.54 -27.25
N GLY A 812 30.25 25.58 -28.32
CA GLY A 812 30.21 26.69 -29.27
C GLY A 812 31.36 26.69 -30.28
N LEU A 813 32.06 25.57 -30.42
CA LEU A 813 33.13 25.38 -31.40
C LEU A 813 32.55 24.83 -32.72
N LYS A 814 33.23 25.13 -33.82
CA LYS A 814 32.93 24.69 -35.18
C LYS A 814 34.09 23.84 -35.70
N PRO A 815 33.87 22.90 -36.65
CA PRO A 815 34.96 22.10 -37.21
C PRO A 815 36.15 22.92 -37.76
N LYS A 816 35.88 24.15 -38.22
CA LYS A 816 36.91 25.10 -38.67
C LYS A 816 37.80 25.68 -37.56
N ASP A 817 37.41 25.53 -36.29
CA ASP A 817 38.18 25.99 -35.14
C ASP A 817 39.30 24.99 -34.77
N ALA A 818 39.24 23.76 -35.31
CA ALA A 818 40.33 22.79 -35.21
C ALA A 818 41.61 23.37 -35.84
N ARG A 819 42.72 23.30 -35.10
CA ARG A 819 43.99 23.94 -35.47
C ARG A 819 45.20 23.15 -35.00
N ALA A 820 46.28 23.28 -35.74
CA ALA A 820 47.61 22.90 -35.27
C ALA A 820 48.20 24.04 -34.44
N PHE A 821 49.12 23.70 -33.53
CA PHE A 821 49.92 24.65 -32.78
C PHE A 821 51.35 24.65 -33.31
N LYS A 822 51.94 25.84 -33.45
CA LYS A 822 53.31 25.99 -33.94
C LYS A 822 54.25 25.41 -32.89
N GLY A 823 55.13 24.52 -33.31
CA GLY A 823 56.02 23.86 -32.36
C GLY A 823 56.92 22.82 -32.99
N ASN A 824 57.78 22.22 -32.17
CA ASN A 824 58.79 21.28 -32.63
C ASN A 824 58.83 20.05 -31.73
N VAL A 825 59.31 18.92 -32.27
CA VAL A 825 59.56 17.69 -31.51
C VAL A 825 61.03 17.34 -31.58
N ARG A 826 61.63 17.10 -30.42
CA ARG A 826 63.03 16.68 -30.27
C ARG A 826 63.09 15.39 -29.46
N MET A 827 63.66 14.34 -30.06
CA MET A 827 63.89 13.06 -29.43
C MET A 827 65.16 13.11 -28.59
N ILE A 828 65.02 12.84 -27.30
CA ILE A 828 66.15 12.77 -26.38
C ILE A 828 66.71 11.35 -26.43
N LYS A 829 67.99 11.25 -26.81
CA LYS A 829 68.72 9.98 -26.95
C LYS A 829 69.63 9.69 -25.74
N ASP A 830 70.02 10.73 -25.00
CA ASP A 830 70.93 10.64 -23.86
C ASP A 830 70.37 11.46 -22.67
N SER A 831 70.30 10.85 -21.49
CA SER A 831 69.79 11.49 -20.27
C SER A 831 70.68 12.62 -19.73
N LYS A 832 71.94 12.68 -20.15
CA LYS A 832 72.90 13.73 -19.79
C LYS A 832 72.89 14.88 -20.78
N GLN A 833 72.09 14.80 -21.86
CA GLN A 833 71.99 15.86 -22.84
C GLN A 833 71.56 17.17 -22.16
N LYS A 834 72.38 18.21 -22.31
CA LYS A 834 72.11 19.52 -21.75
C LYS A 834 71.05 20.23 -22.58
N ILE A 835 69.97 20.64 -21.93
CA ILE A 835 68.95 21.51 -22.51
C ILE A 835 69.12 22.91 -21.96
N ASP A 836 69.44 23.86 -22.85
CA ASP A 836 69.35 25.28 -22.56
C ASP A 836 67.94 25.77 -22.85
N VAL A 837 67.16 25.96 -21.79
CA VAL A 837 65.77 26.43 -21.87
C VAL A 837 65.67 27.78 -22.56
N ASN A 838 66.69 28.65 -22.44
CA ASN A 838 66.68 29.96 -23.08
C ASN A 838 66.69 29.89 -24.61
N LYS A 839 67.33 28.87 -25.20
CA LYS A 839 67.35 28.67 -26.67
C LYS A 839 65.98 28.33 -27.24
N PHE A 840 65.11 27.77 -26.41
CA PHE A 840 63.79 27.29 -26.81
C PHE A 840 62.65 28.24 -26.42
N LEU A 841 62.99 29.45 -25.94
CA LEU A 841 62.01 30.46 -25.57
C LEU A 841 61.39 31.11 -26.80
N ALA A 842 60.17 30.70 -27.11
CA ALA A 842 59.39 31.32 -28.16
C ALA A 842 57.92 31.46 -27.73
N PRO A 843 57.43 32.70 -27.55
CA PRO A 843 56.03 32.97 -27.21
C PRO A 843 55.06 32.27 -28.17
N GLY A 844 54.03 31.64 -27.61
CA GLY A 844 52.97 30.95 -28.38
C GLY A 844 53.40 29.66 -29.08
N GLN A 845 54.58 29.13 -28.76
CA GLN A 845 55.12 27.91 -29.37
C GLN A 845 55.26 26.78 -28.35
N ILE A 846 55.09 25.54 -28.84
CA ILE A 846 55.26 24.32 -28.05
C ILE A 846 56.55 23.59 -28.43
N GLN A 847 57.33 23.18 -27.42
CA GLN A 847 58.56 22.41 -27.57
C GLN A 847 58.36 21.06 -26.90
N ILE A 848 58.37 19.99 -27.68
CA ILE A 848 58.06 18.63 -27.20
C ILE A 848 59.36 17.85 -27.15
N PHE A 849 59.81 17.54 -25.93
CA PHE A 849 60.95 16.68 -25.67
C PHE A 849 60.45 15.25 -25.48
N SER A 850 60.60 14.45 -26.54
CA SER A 850 60.19 13.05 -26.56
C SER A 850 61.26 12.20 -25.88
N MET A 851 60.87 11.50 -24.80
CA MET A 851 61.75 10.68 -23.98
C MET A 851 61.40 9.19 -24.09
N ASN A 852 60.61 8.78 -25.08
CA ASN A 852 60.16 7.40 -25.29
C ASN A 852 61.29 6.40 -25.63
N LYS A 853 62.53 6.87 -25.78
CA LYS A 853 63.74 6.03 -25.93
C LYS A 853 64.57 5.89 -24.64
N LEU A 854 64.20 6.61 -23.59
CA LEU A 854 64.87 6.56 -22.29
C LEU A 854 64.12 5.63 -21.33
N THR A 855 64.86 4.95 -20.46
CA THR A 855 64.32 4.21 -19.31
C THR A 855 63.80 5.16 -18.22
N PRO A 856 62.94 4.71 -17.28
CA PRO A 856 62.47 5.54 -16.18
C PRO A 856 63.60 6.19 -15.34
N ALA A 857 64.68 5.47 -15.09
CA ALA A 857 65.86 6.00 -14.39
C ALA A 857 66.57 7.11 -15.20
N GLU A 858 66.70 6.92 -16.51
CA GLU A 858 67.29 7.92 -17.42
C GLU A 858 66.40 9.16 -17.57
N ILE A 859 65.08 8.99 -17.62
CA ILE A 859 64.11 10.10 -17.61
C ILE A 859 64.26 10.91 -16.33
N ASP A 860 64.43 10.25 -15.18
CA ASP A 860 64.62 10.91 -13.90
C ASP A 860 65.91 11.75 -13.85
N VAL A 861 67.02 11.21 -14.36
CA VAL A 861 68.29 11.96 -14.52
C VAL A 861 68.09 13.16 -15.44
N PHE A 862 67.44 12.96 -16.58
CA PHE A 862 67.22 14.02 -17.57
C PHE A 862 66.34 15.16 -17.06
N VAL A 863 65.24 14.83 -16.38
CA VAL A 863 64.35 15.83 -15.75
C VAL A 863 65.10 16.59 -14.66
N ALA A 864 65.87 15.90 -13.82
CA ALA A 864 66.71 16.55 -12.82
C ALA A 864 67.67 17.55 -13.46
N ASN A 865 68.36 17.13 -14.52
CA ASN A 865 69.31 17.96 -15.26
C ASN A 865 68.65 19.17 -15.90
N THR A 866 67.48 18.99 -16.52
CA THR A 866 66.76 20.09 -17.17
C THR A 866 66.38 21.18 -16.18
N ILE A 867 65.84 20.82 -15.02
CA ILE A 867 65.49 21.78 -13.97
C ILE A 867 66.74 22.50 -13.43
N LYS A 868 67.84 21.76 -13.25
CA LYS A 868 69.13 22.36 -12.85
C LYS A 868 69.61 23.41 -13.86
N GLN A 869 69.52 23.13 -15.16
CA GLN A 869 69.88 24.10 -16.19
C GLN A 869 68.99 25.35 -16.15
N VAL A 870 67.69 25.21 -15.85
CA VAL A 870 66.82 26.38 -15.64
C VAL A 870 67.33 27.23 -14.47
N PHE A 871 67.71 26.64 -13.34
CA PHE A 871 68.27 27.40 -12.22
C PHE A 871 69.59 28.10 -12.59
N ARG A 872 70.45 27.46 -13.40
CA ARG A 872 71.72 28.05 -13.87
C ARG A 872 71.53 29.20 -14.84
N SER A 873 70.42 29.20 -15.57
CA SER A 873 70.12 30.23 -16.55
C SER A 873 69.78 31.61 -15.95
N ASP A 874 69.68 31.69 -14.61
CA ASP A 874 69.32 32.89 -13.83
C ASP A 874 68.12 33.64 -14.41
N PRO A 875 66.93 33.00 -14.44
CA PRO A 875 65.77 33.55 -15.12
C PRO A 875 65.28 34.83 -14.43
N LYS A 876 64.87 35.82 -15.24
CA LYS A 876 64.43 37.14 -14.76
C LYS A 876 63.08 37.05 -14.06
N GLU A 877 62.91 37.82 -12.98
CA GLU A 877 61.63 37.93 -12.28
C GLU A 877 60.49 38.40 -13.20
N SER A 878 59.33 37.79 -13.04
CA SER A 878 58.14 38.10 -13.83
C SER A 878 56.88 37.75 -13.05
N PRO A 879 55.94 38.70 -12.87
CA PRO A 879 54.66 38.41 -12.22
C PRO A 879 53.73 37.58 -13.11
N ASN A 880 53.89 37.67 -14.45
CA ASN A 880 53.05 36.99 -15.42
C ASN A 880 53.71 35.69 -15.88
N LEU A 881 52.88 34.70 -16.25
CA LEU A 881 53.34 33.43 -16.81
C LEU A 881 53.92 33.67 -18.21
N LYS A 882 55.18 33.25 -18.39
CA LYS A 882 55.90 33.31 -19.67
C LYS A 882 56.15 31.93 -20.25
N ILE A 883 56.48 30.96 -19.37
CA ILE A 883 56.85 29.60 -19.76
C ILE A 883 56.09 28.61 -18.88
N LEU A 884 55.55 27.57 -19.49
CA LEU A 884 54.93 26.45 -18.80
C LEU A 884 55.73 25.16 -19.08
N LEU A 885 56.34 24.61 -18.05
CA LEU A 885 57.01 23.31 -18.10
C LEU A 885 56.02 22.21 -17.72
N VAL A 886 55.82 21.24 -18.60
CA VAL A 886 54.83 20.17 -18.45
C VAL A 886 55.56 18.84 -18.35
N PHE A 887 55.40 18.16 -17.23
CA PHE A 887 55.98 16.83 -17.00
C PHE A 887 54.86 15.80 -17.03
N ASP A 888 54.81 15.01 -18.11
CA ASP A 888 53.81 13.96 -18.24
C ASP A 888 54.27 12.67 -17.55
N GLU A 889 53.32 11.91 -17.01
CA GLU A 889 53.54 10.67 -16.26
C GLU A 889 54.64 10.77 -15.18
N VAL A 890 54.67 11.89 -14.44
CA VAL A 890 55.74 12.22 -13.48
C VAL A 890 55.91 11.20 -12.34
N HIS A 891 54.92 10.35 -12.09
CA HIS A 891 55.05 9.24 -11.14
C HIS A 891 56.18 8.27 -11.52
N ARG A 892 56.56 8.17 -12.80
CA ARG A 892 57.68 7.35 -13.29
C ARG A 892 59.02 7.71 -12.65
N LEU A 893 59.15 8.93 -12.13
CA LEU A 893 60.36 9.41 -11.46
C LEU A 893 60.53 8.82 -10.05
N LEU A 894 59.48 8.25 -9.47
CA LEU A 894 59.53 7.72 -8.11
C LEU A 894 60.22 6.34 -8.06
N PRO A 895 60.91 6.00 -6.94
CA PRO A 895 61.61 4.72 -6.78
C PRO A 895 60.75 3.49 -7.07
N LYS A 896 59.50 3.50 -6.64
CA LYS A 896 58.56 2.38 -6.86
C LYS A 896 58.18 2.14 -8.33
N PHE A 897 58.49 3.07 -9.21
CA PHE A 897 58.25 2.98 -10.67
C PHE A 897 59.56 2.93 -11.48
N GLY A 898 60.71 2.73 -10.83
CA GLY A 898 62.00 2.54 -11.49
C GLY A 898 62.86 3.81 -11.65
N GLY A 899 62.41 4.95 -11.13
CA GLY A 899 63.23 6.17 -11.04
C GLY A 899 64.16 6.15 -9.82
N SER A 900 65.11 7.10 -9.74
CA SER A 900 65.95 7.29 -8.54
C SER A 900 65.31 8.23 -7.51
N GLY A 901 64.32 9.02 -7.91
CA GLY A 901 63.69 10.08 -7.12
C GLY A 901 64.42 11.43 -7.18
N ALA A 902 65.55 11.51 -7.88
CA ALA A 902 66.37 12.72 -7.98
C ALA A 902 65.67 13.85 -8.75
N GLY A 903 65.03 13.53 -9.88
CA GLY A 903 64.24 14.46 -10.68
C GLY A 903 63.00 14.93 -9.93
N PHE A 904 62.36 14.04 -9.17
CA PHE A 904 61.25 14.42 -8.30
C PHE A 904 61.67 15.46 -7.23
N LEU A 905 62.87 15.30 -6.65
CA LEU A 905 63.46 16.24 -5.70
C LEU A 905 63.71 17.63 -6.35
N GLN A 906 64.13 17.65 -7.62
CA GLN A 906 64.29 18.90 -8.37
C GLN A 906 62.94 19.54 -8.74
N ILE A 907 61.91 18.75 -9.06
CA ILE A 907 60.55 19.25 -9.29
C ILE A 907 60.01 19.93 -8.02
N GLU A 908 60.23 19.33 -6.85
CA GLU A 908 59.85 19.93 -5.57
C GLU A 908 60.51 21.30 -5.37
N ARG A 909 61.81 21.39 -5.69
CA ARG A 909 62.57 22.65 -5.65
C ARG A 909 62.04 23.66 -6.68
N ALA A 910 61.73 23.22 -7.89
CA ALA A 910 61.17 24.05 -8.95
C ALA A 910 59.83 24.67 -8.52
N CYS A 911 58.89 23.87 -8.00
CA CYS A 911 57.59 24.36 -7.52
C CYS A 911 57.69 25.39 -6.39
N ARG A 912 58.82 25.47 -5.68
CA ARG A 912 59.05 26.46 -4.62
C ARG A 912 59.57 27.80 -5.16
N GLU A 913 60.44 27.76 -6.17
CA GLU A 913 61.20 28.93 -6.63
C GLU A 913 60.66 29.53 -7.94
N PHE A 914 60.20 28.71 -8.88
CA PHE A 914 59.88 29.09 -10.26
C PHE A 914 58.77 30.14 -10.36
N ARG A 915 57.85 30.18 -9.38
CA ARG A 915 56.79 31.18 -9.27
C ARG A 915 57.29 32.63 -9.31
N LYS A 916 58.54 32.91 -8.91
CA LYS A 916 59.14 34.26 -8.92
C LYS A 916 59.50 34.74 -10.33
N TRP A 917 59.70 33.80 -11.25
CA TRP A 917 60.28 34.04 -12.57
C TRP A 917 59.27 33.93 -13.71
N GLY A 918 57.97 33.83 -13.40
CA GLY A 918 56.94 33.59 -14.41
C GLY A 918 57.05 32.19 -15.06
N LEU A 919 57.68 31.24 -14.38
CA LEU A 919 57.83 29.85 -14.79
C LEU A 919 56.77 29.00 -14.09
N GLY A 920 55.82 28.48 -14.86
CA GLY A 920 54.82 27.54 -14.38
C GLY A 920 55.30 26.10 -14.52
N VAL A 921 54.79 25.23 -13.65
CA VAL A 921 55.03 23.78 -13.72
C VAL A 921 53.68 23.09 -13.70
N MET A 922 53.45 22.20 -14.65
CA MET A 922 52.28 21.34 -14.71
C MET A 922 52.72 19.88 -14.58
N LEU A 923 52.23 19.22 -13.53
CA LEU A 923 52.53 17.83 -13.24
C LEU A 923 51.34 16.96 -13.64
N ILE A 924 51.56 15.93 -14.45
CA ILE A 924 50.50 15.00 -14.85
C ILE A 924 50.84 13.61 -14.30
N SER A 925 49.92 13.02 -13.55
CA SER A 925 50.16 11.74 -12.88
C SER A 925 48.90 10.89 -12.79
N GLN A 926 49.07 9.60 -12.48
CA GLN A 926 47.96 8.69 -12.26
C GLN A 926 47.45 8.79 -10.82
N VAL A 927 48.36 8.87 -9.84
CA VAL A 927 48.03 8.87 -8.42
C VAL A 927 48.50 10.18 -7.78
N LEU A 928 47.62 10.90 -7.09
CA LEU A 928 47.96 12.14 -6.40
C LEU A 928 48.52 11.89 -4.99
N ASN A 929 48.20 10.75 -4.37
CA ASN A 929 48.68 10.40 -3.04
C ASN A 929 50.21 10.31 -2.97
N ASP A 930 50.84 9.87 -4.05
CA ASP A 930 52.28 9.64 -4.16
C ASP A 930 53.15 10.91 -4.07
N PHE A 931 52.55 12.10 -4.19
CA PHE A 931 53.29 13.34 -4.07
C PHE A 931 53.47 13.75 -2.60
N ALA A 932 54.72 14.10 -2.25
CA ALA A 932 55.06 14.69 -0.96
C ALA A 932 54.20 15.93 -0.66
N GLY A 933 53.86 16.13 0.63
CA GLY A 933 53.01 17.24 1.06
C GLY A 933 53.52 18.63 0.66
N GLN A 934 54.84 18.79 0.49
CA GLN A 934 55.48 20.04 0.10
C GLN A 934 55.20 20.44 -1.36
N ILE A 935 55.09 19.48 -2.28
CA ILE A 935 54.68 19.78 -3.67
C ILE A 935 53.24 20.27 -3.68
N LYS A 936 52.35 19.56 -2.96
CA LYS A 936 50.93 19.92 -2.84
C LYS A 936 50.71 21.30 -2.21
N ALA A 937 51.56 21.69 -1.25
CA ALA A 937 51.47 22.99 -0.59
C ALA A 937 51.84 24.18 -1.51
N ASN A 938 52.63 23.95 -2.56
CA ASN A 938 53.06 24.99 -3.50
C ASN A 938 52.26 25.00 -4.81
N ILE A 939 51.41 23.98 -5.04
CA ILE A 939 50.54 23.90 -6.20
C ILE A 939 49.19 24.50 -5.84
N ASN A 940 48.81 25.57 -6.55
CA ASN A 940 47.55 26.25 -6.31
C ASN A 940 46.39 25.63 -7.10
N THR A 941 46.66 25.04 -8.27
CA THR A 941 45.61 24.49 -9.15
C THR A 941 45.65 22.96 -9.17
N GLU A 942 44.63 22.31 -8.63
CA GLU A 942 44.46 20.85 -8.63
C GLU A 942 43.31 20.44 -9.59
N LEU A 943 43.62 19.59 -10.57
CA LEU A 943 42.64 18.97 -11.47
C LEU A 943 42.59 17.47 -11.16
N GLN A 944 41.47 17.00 -10.62
CA GLN A 944 41.26 15.61 -10.29
C GLN A 944 40.18 15.02 -11.20
N THR A 945 40.58 14.13 -12.10
CA THR A 945 39.64 13.28 -12.84
C THR A 945 39.17 12.14 -11.95
N ARG A 946 38.12 11.43 -12.38
CA ARG A 946 37.65 10.21 -11.70
C ARG A 946 38.84 9.28 -11.40
N THR A 947 38.89 8.77 -10.17
CA THR A 947 39.90 7.81 -9.69
C THR A 947 39.22 6.70 -8.91
N LEU A 948 39.85 5.52 -8.87
CA LEU A 948 39.43 4.37 -8.07
C LEU A 948 40.43 4.08 -6.93
N GLU A 949 41.53 4.83 -6.86
CA GLU A 949 42.56 4.66 -5.84
C GLU A 949 42.06 5.08 -4.46
N GLU A 950 42.00 4.13 -3.52
CA GLU A 950 41.43 4.34 -2.18
C GLU A 950 42.10 5.50 -1.44
N GLY A 951 43.44 5.61 -1.49
CA GLY A 951 44.16 6.70 -0.83
C GLY A 951 43.81 8.09 -1.38
N ASP A 952 43.51 8.22 -2.68
CA ASP A 952 43.05 9.48 -3.27
C ASP A 952 41.59 9.78 -2.87
N LEU A 953 40.73 8.75 -2.82
CA LEU A 953 39.33 8.87 -2.41
C LEU A 953 39.19 9.25 -0.94
N GLU A 954 39.97 8.63 -0.04
CA GLU A 954 40.03 8.97 1.38
C GLU A 954 40.52 10.40 1.60
N ARG A 955 41.54 10.84 0.85
CA ARG A 955 42.01 12.22 0.90
C ARG A 955 40.89 13.19 0.56
N ILE A 956 40.12 12.92 -0.49
CA ILE A 956 39.03 13.80 -0.94
C ILE A 956 37.89 13.82 0.06
N LYS A 957 37.51 12.65 0.59
CA LYS A 957 36.52 12.53 1.67
C LYS A 957 36.94 13.35 2.90
N THR A 958 38.20 13.25 3.30
CA THR A 958 38.73 13.93 4.49
C THR A 958 38.92 15.43 4.28
N LYS A 959 39.45 15.86 3.12
CA LYS A 959 39.76 17.27 2.82
C LYS A 959 38.52 18.08 2.45
N TYR A 960 37.60 17.51 1.67
CA TYR A 960 36.49 18.25 1.07
C TYR A 960 35.10 17.74 1.52
N GLY A 961 34.99 16.50 1.98
CA GLY A 961 33.75 15.89 2.45
C GLY A 961 33.19 14.80 1.54
N GLU A 962 32.24 14.03 2.06
CA GLU A 962 31.70 12.85 1.39
C GLU A 962 30.92 13.15 0.10
N GLU A 963 30.27 14.31 0.00
CA GLU A 963 29.52 14.68 -1.22
C GLU A 963 30.45 14.94 -2.43
N PHE A 964 31.69 15.40 -2.19
CA PHE A 964 32.70 15.55 -3.25
C PHE A 964 33.19 14.20 -3.73
N LEU A 965 33.41 13.26 -2.81
CA LEU A 965 33.74 11.88 -3.13
C LEU A 965 32.66 11.24 -4.01
N LYS A 966 31.39 11.31 -3.59
CA LYS A 966 30.25 10.77 -4.36
C LYS A 966 30.15 11.40 -5.76
N SER A 967 30.37 12.72 -5.86
CA SER A 967 30.33 13.45 -7.13
C SER A 967 31.50 13.04 -8.05
N LEU A 968 32.70 12.83 -7.49
CA LEU A 968 33.88 12.45 -8.26
C LEU A 968 33.77 11.03 -8.84
N VAL A 969 33.29 10.07 -8.04
CA VAL A 969 33.08 8.68 -8.48
C VAL A 969 32.04 8.62 -9.62
N ARG A 970 31.05 9.51 -9.61
CA ARG A 970 30.00 9.63 -10.63
C ARG A 970 30.38 10.53 -11.81
N ALA A 971 31.56 11.15 -11.80
CA ALA A 971 31.97 12.07 -12.84
C ALA A 971 32.08 11.39 -14.21
N GLU A 972 31.55 12.06 -15.23
CA GLU A 972 31.65 11.62 -16.62
C GLU A 972 33.07 11.85 -17.17
N VAL A 973 33.43 11.13 -18.24
CA VAL A 973 34.70 11.38 -18.96
C VAL A 973 34.72 12.81 -19.49
N GLY A 974 35.80 13.55 -19.19
CA GLY A 974 35.93 14.98 -19.53
C GLY A 974 35.37 15.94 -18.48
N VAL A 975 34.70 15.44 -17.44
CA VAL A 975 34.29 16.24 -16.28
C VAL A 975 35.28 16.03 -15.13
N ILE A 976 35.80 17.14 -14.60
CA ILE A 976 36.97 17.14 -13.72
C ILE A 976 36.64 17.95 -12.48
N MET A 977 37.00 17.41 -11.32
CA MET A 977 36.98 18.19 -10.08
C MET A 977 38.15 19.17 -10.11
N PHE A 978 37.82 20.43 -10.35
CA PHE A 978 38.73 21.55 -10.43
C PHE A 978 38.80 22.24 -9.07
N GLN A 979 39.99 22.43 -8.54
CA GLN A 979 40.22 23.18 -7.31
C GLN A 979 41.33 24.20 -7.53
N ASN A 980 41.07 25.42 -7.07
CA ASN A 980 42.07 26.47 -6.94
C ASN A 980 41.80 27.21 -5.63
N ALA A 981 42.84 27.60 -4.88
CA ALA A 981 42.64 28.22 -3.57
C ALA A 981 41.93 29.59 -3.66
N ASP A 982 42.09 30.30 -4.77
CA ASP A 982 41.51 31.63 -4.99
C ASP A 982 40.05 31.57 -5.48
N TYR A 983 39.60 30.42 -6.00
CA TYR A 983 38.27 30.27 -6.58
C TYR A 983 37.33 29.51 -5.65
N ASN A 984 36.03 29.83 -5.70
CA ASN A 984 35.00 29.12 -4.95
C ASN A 984 35.35 28.96 -3.45
N ARG A 985 36.04 29.96 -2.88
CA ARG A 985 36.59 29.96 -1.51
C ARG A 985 37.48 28.75 -1.19
N GLY A 986 38.24 28.28 -2.17
CA GLY A 986 39.10 27.11 -2.10
C GLY A 986 38.37 25.76 -2.18
N ARG A 987 37.04 25.75 -2.29
CA ARG A 987 36.25 24.51 -2.43
C ARG A 987 36.31 24.02 -3.88
N PRO A 988 36.49 22.71 -4.12
CA PRO A 988 36.47 22.18 -5.48
C PRO A 988 35.11 22.44 -6.15
N TYR A 989 35.09 22.42 -7.47
CA TYR A 989 33.87 22.39 -8.28
C TYR A 989 34.12 21.58 -9.55
N PHE A 990 33.07 21.16 -10.24
CA PHE A 990 33.23 20.30 -11.41
C PHE A 990 33.17 21.13 -12.69
N VAL A 991 34.17 20.92 -13.56
CA VAL A 991 34.28 21.57 -14.87
C VAL A 991 34.21 20.50 -15.95
N ASN A 992 33.29 20.67 -16.88
CA ASN A 992 33.26 19.92 -18.13
C ASN A 992 34.19 20.62 -19.13
N PHE A 993 35.35 20.01 -19.38
CA PHE A 993 36.37 20.58 -20.27
C PHE A 993 35.91 20.53 -21.73
N ARG A 994 36.27 21.55 -22.51
CA ARG A 994 36.02 21.55 -23.96
C ARG A 994 36.84 20.44 -24.64
N PRO A 995 36.40 19.94 -25.81
CA PRO A 995 37.26 19.08 -26.64
C PRO A 995 38.49 19.84 -27.14
N ILE A 996 39.56 19.11 -27.43
CA ILE A 996 40.83 19.64 -27.97
C ILE A 996 40.68 20.09 -29.43
N LEU A 997 41.50 21.07 -29.82
CA LEU A 997 41.58 21.65 -31.18
C LEU A 997 42.62 20.96 -32.07
N HIS A 998 43.61 20.30 -31.46
CA HIS A 998 44.65 19.54 -32.15
C HIS A 998 44.29 18.05 -32.33
N SER A 999 45.16 17.31 -33.02
CA SER A 999 45.00 15.87 -33.27
C SER A 999 45.09 15.03 -32.00
N THR A 1000 44.18 14.07 -31.81
CA THR A 1000 44.26 13.06 -30.73
C THR A 1000 45.39 12.06 -30.91
N ARG A 1001 45.96 11.98 -32.10
CA ARG A 1001 46.94 10.96 -32.49
C ARG A 1001 48.34 11.55 -32.48
N ARG A 1002 49.29 10.77 -31.97
CA ARG A 1002 50.74 11.03 -32.13
C ARG A 1002 51.12 11.09 -33.61
N LEU A 1003 52.19 11.82 -33.92
CA LEU A 1003 52.82 11.78 -35.24
C LEU A 1003 53.35 10.37 -35.55
N THR A 1004 53.47 10.04 -36.84
CA THR A 1004 54.04 8.75 -37.24
C THR A 1004 55.53 8.72 -36.91
N ASP A 1005 56.09 7.52 -36.71
CA ASP A 1005 57.52 7.39 -36.39
C ASP A 1005 58.40 7.96 -37.51
N GLU A 1006 58.00 7.82 -38.77
CA GLU A 1006 58.66 8.45 -39.94
C GLU A 1006 58.72 9.99 -39.85
N GLU A 1007 57.64 10.62 -39.39
CA GLU A 1007 57.62 12.09 -39.23
C GLU A 1007 58.44 12.55 -38.04
N LEU A 1008 58.40 11.80 -36.93
CA LEU A 1008 59.25 12.06 -35.77
C LEU A 1008 60.73 11.95 -36.17
N GLU A 1009 61.10 10.96 -36.98
CA GLU A 1009 62.46 10.83 -37.53
C GLU A 1009 62.83 12.02 -38.41
N LYS A 1010 61.93 12.50 -39.29
CA LYS A 1010 62.17 13.73 -40.07
C LYS A 1010 62.39 14.96 -39.19
N TYR A 1011 61.57 15.16 -38.16
CA TYR A 1011 61.79 16.24 -37.19
C TYR A 1011 63.19 16.17 -36.58
N ASN A 1012 63.61 14.97 -36.12
CA ASN A 1012 64.94 14.79 -35.53
C ASN A 1012 66.06 15.05 -36.54
N GLN A 1013 65.98 14.48 -37.75
CA GLN A 1013 66.98 14.67 -38.80
C GLN A 1013 67.14 16.15 -39.17
N PHE A 1014 66.04 16.86 -39.39
CA PHE A 1014 66.11 18.29 -39.71
C PHE A 1014 66.57 19.15 -38.55
N ASN A 1015 66.18 18.81 -37.31
CA ASN A 1015 66.69 19.51 -36.12
C ASN A 1015 68.20 19.31 -35.95
N ASP A 1016 68.71 18.08 -36.10
CA ASP A 1016 70.14 17.78 -36.01
C ASP A 1016 70.94 18.57 -37.07
N LEU A 1017 70.44 18.62 -38.31
CA LEU A 1017 71.04 19.40 -39.40
C LEU A 1017 70.99 20.91 -39.14
N VAL A 1018 69.85 21.43 -38.67
CA VAL A 1018 69.67 22.85 -38.40
C VAL A 1018 70.52 23.31 -37.22
N ASP A 1019 70.64 22.51 -36.17
CA ASP A 1019 71.49 22.81 -35.03
C ASP A 1019 72.98 22.82 -35.44
N GLU A 1020 73.39 21.89 -36.32
CA GLU A 1020 74.76 21.88 -36.88
C GLU A 1020 75.04 23.12 -37.74
N ILE A 1021 74.10 23.50 -38.61
CA ILE A 1021 74.22 24.71 -39.43
C ILE A 1021 74.21 25.97 -38.57
N GLU A 1022 73.37 26.04 -37.54
CA GLU A 1022 73.34 27.15 -36.59
C GLU A 1022 74.69 27.31 -35.90
N TYR A 1023 75.26 26.20 -35.40
CA TYR A 1023 76.57 26.21 -34.78
C TYR A 1023 77.68 26.67 -35.73
N GLN A 1024 77.61 26.27 -37.00
CA GLN A 1024 78.53 26.74 -38.04
C GLN A 1024 78.37 28.24 -38.32
N ILE A 1025 77.14 28.75 -38.36
CA ILE A 1025 76.87 30.18 -38.58
C ILE A 1025 77.34 31.01 -37.37
N GLU A 1026 77.08 30.56 -36.14
CA GLU A 1026 77.63 31.21 -34.93
C GLU A 1026 79.16 31.23 -34.92
N GLY A 1027 79.80 30.17 -35.44
CA GLY A 1027 81.24 30.12 -35.64
C GLY A 1027 81.75 31.16 -36.66
N LEU A 1028 81.06 31.32 -37.80
CA LEU A 1028 81.38 32.35 -38.80
C LEU A 1028 81.26 33.77 -38.23
N GLU A 1029 80.25 34.02 -37.40
CA GLU A 1029 80.09 35.31 -36.72
C GLU A 1029 81.24 35.61 -35.75
N LYS A 1030 81.73 34.60 -35.02
CA LYS A 1030 82.93 34.74 -34.16
C LYS A 1030 84.18 35.07 -34.96
N GLU A 1031 84.26 34.60 -36.21
CA GLU A 1031 85.31 34.94 -37.17
C GLU A 1031 85.06 36.28 -37.89
N LYS A 1032 84.03 37.05 -37.47
CA LYS A 1032 83.64 38.36 -38.01
C LYS A 1032 83.16 38.34 -39.47
N VAL A 1033 82.65 37.21 -39.95
CA VAL A 1033 81.94 37.14 -41.24
C VAL A 1033 80.51 37.66 -41.08
N ASP A 1034 80.02 38.42 -42.06
CA ASP A 1034 78.61 38.83 -42.08
C ASP A 1034 77.71 37.62 -42.35
N THR A 1035 76.89 37.29 -41.35
CA THR A 1035 76.01 36.12 -41.36
C THR A 1035 74.54 36.49 -41.42
N PHE A 1036 74.19 37.77 -41.62
CA PHE A 1036 72.80 38.25 -41.53
C PHE A 1036 71.86 37.48 -42.47
N ASP A 1037 72.20 37.35 -43.75
CA ASP A 1037 71.40 36.63 -44.74
C ASP A 1037 71.26 35.15 -44.40
N LEU A 1038 72.34 34.51 -43.94
CA LEU A 1038 72.36 33.10 -43.55
C LEU A 1038 71.45 32.85 -42.33
N LYS A 1039 71.47 33.78 -41.35
CA LYS A 1039 70.59 33.73 -40.17
C LYS A 1039 69.13 33.95 -40.53
N MET A 1040 68.82 34.84 -41.48
CA MET A 1040 67.45 35.04 -41.96
C MET A 1040 66.90 33.77 -42.63
N GLU A 1041 67.69 33.13 -43.49
CA GLU A 1041 67.30 31.89 -44.16
C GLU A 1041 67.17 30.72 -43.16
N LEU A 1042 68.12 30.59 -42.22
CA LEU A 1042 68.04 29.62 -41.13
C LEU A 1042 66.77 29.80 -40.28
N LYS A 1043 66.39 31.05 -39.99
CA LYS A 1043 65.16 31.37 -39.27
C LYS A 1043 63.92 30.92 -40.05
N LEU A 1044 63.89 31.13 -41.37
CA LEU A 1044 62.81 30.63 -42.23
C LEU A 1044 62.73 29.10 -42.20
N ILE A 1045 63.87 28.40 -42.26
CA ILE A 1045 63.93 26.95 -42.14
C ILE A 1045 63.34 26.49 -40.80
N LYS A 1046 63.78 27.06 -39.69
CA LYS A 1046 63.25 26.78 -38.34
C LYS A 1046 61.74 27.00 -38.29
N ASP A 1047 61.26 28.11 -38.85
CA ASP A 1047 59.83 28.40 -38.94
C ASP A 1047 59.05 27.35 -39.75
N LYS A 1048 59.63 26.83 -40.84
CA LYS A 1048 59.01 25.79 -41.66
C LYS A 1048 59.02 24.42 -40.99
N ILE A 1049 60.09 24.05 -40.28
CA ILE A 1049 60.13 22.86 -39.42
C ILE A 1049 58.99 22.94 -38.40
N MET A 1050 58.83 24.08 -37.73
CA MET A 1050 57.79 24.26 -36.71
C MET A 1050 56.35 24.21 -37.24
N SER A 1051 56.18 24.29 -38.56
CA SER A 1051 54.89 24.15 -39.25
C SER A 1051 54.69 22.77 -39.89
N GLY A 1052 55.64 21.84 -39.73
CA GLY A 1052 55.62 20.52 -40.35
C GLY A 1052 55.81 20.51 -41.88
N SER A 1053 56.29 21.61 -42.47
CA SER A 1053 56.44 21.77 -43.92
C SER A 1053 57.77 21.19 -44.44
N PHE A 1054 57.97 19.88 -44.28
CA PHE A 1054 59.27 19.22 -44.53
C PHE A 1054 59.81 19.37 -45.95
N SER A 1055 58.97 19.27 -46.99
CA SER A 1055 59.43 19.43 -48.37
C SER A 1055 60.02 20.82 -48.64
N VAL A 1056 59.50 21.84 -47.95
CA VAL A 1056 60.00 23.21 -48.05
C VAL A 1056 61.31 23.37 -47.28
N VAL A 1057 61.43 22.70 -46.12
CA VAL A 1057 62.66 22.67 -45.32
C VAL A 1057 63.81 22.07 -46.12
N GLU A 1058 63.57 20.96 -46.81
CA GLU A 1058 64.55 20.30 -47.67
C GLU A 1058 65.09 21.23 -48.76
N ILE A 1059 64.20 21.91 -49.49
CA ILE A 1059 64.57 22.89 -50.54
C ILE A 1059 65.46 24.01 -49.98
N TYR A 1060 65.09 24.59 -48.83
CA TYR A 1060 65.90 25.66 -48.23
C TYR A 1060 67.25 25.15 -47.69
N LEU A 1061 67.31 23.94 -47.15
CA LEU A 1061 68.55 23.33 -46.68
C LEU A 1061 69.52 23.02 -47.83
N GLU A 1062 69.01 22.58 -48.98
CA GLU A 1062 69.81 22.38 -50.20
C GLU A 1062 70.48 23.68 -50.68
N GLY A 1063 69.83 24.83 -50.48
CA GLY A 1063 70.39 26.15 -50.78
C GLY A 1063 71.35 26.68 -49.71
N LEU A 1064 70.98 26.57 -48.43
CA LEU A 1064 71.74 27.17 -47.33
C LEU A 1064 73.05 26.41 -47.03
N LYS A 1065 73.03 25.07 -47.07
CA LYS A 1065 74.18 24.24 -46.67
C LYS A 1065 75.43 24.50 -47.52
N PRO A 1066 75.37 24.55 -48.87
CA PRO A 1066 76.53 24.88 -49.70
C PRO A 1066 77.05 26.30 -49.46
N ARG A 1067 76.17 27.26 -49.15
CA ARG A 1067 76.55 28.65 -48.87
C ARG A 1067 77.36 28.77 -47.58
N VAL A 1068 76.91 28.11 -46.51
CA VAL A 1068 77.63 28.06 -45.23
C VAL A 1068 78.98 27.37 -45.41
N GLN A 1069 79.03 26.26 -46.14
CA GLN A 1069 80.27 25.54 -46.44
C GLN A 1069 81.28 26.44 -47.19
N LYS A 1070 80.82 27.19 -48.19
CA LYS A 1070 81.65 28.09 -48.98
C LYS A 1070 82.28 29.21 -48.13
N GLU A 1071 81.59 29.74 -47.13
CA GLU A 1071 82.16 30.76 -46.23
C GLU A 1071 83.29 30.17 -45.34
N TRP A 1072 83.13 28.93 -44.86
CA TRP A 1072 84.20 28.24 -44.14
C TRP A 1072 85.42 27.93 -45.01
N GLU A 1073 85.19 27.52 -46.27
CA GLU A 1073 86.26 27.29 -47.25
C GLU A 1073 87.05 28.58 -47.52
N LYS A 1074 86.39 29.74 -47.63
CA LYS A 1074 87.07 31.05 -47.77
C LYS A 1074 87.98 31.39 -46.58
N LEU A 1075 87.61 30.96 -45.37
CA LEU A 1075 88.41 31.16 -44.15
C LEU A 1075 89.58 30.16 -44.03
N GLY A 1076 89.64 29.13 -44.88
CA GLY A 1076 90.65 28.07 -44.82
C GLY A 1076 90.56 27.20 -43.57
N LYS A 1077 89.40 27.21 -42.87
CA LYS A 1077 89.17 26.43 -41.65
C LYS A 1077 88.21 25.24 -41.93
N PRO A 1078 88.41 24.09 -41.29
CA PRO A 1078 87.50 22.95 -41.45
C PRO A 1078 86.11 23.28 -40.88
N LEU A 1079 85.06 22.71 -41.46
CA LEU A 1079 83.70 22.91 -40.95
C LEU A 1079 83.59 22.37 -39.52
N PRO A 1080 83.19 23.20 -38.54
CA PRO A 1080 83.02 22.76 -37.18
C PRO A 1080 81.78 21.84 -37.10
N LYS A 1081 81.97 20.67 -36.49
CA LYS A 1081 80.87 19.73 -36.19
C LYS A 1081 80.35 19.97 -34.78
N LEU A 1082 79.04 20.06 -34.64
CA LEU A 1082 78.39 20.20 -33.34
C LEU A 1082 78.52 18.87 -32.57
N LYS A 1083 79.08 18.93 -31.35
CA LYS A 1083 79.06 17.81 -30.40
C LYS A 1083 77.96 18.08 -29.38
N LEU A 1084 77.22 17.05 -29.00
CA LEU A 1084 76.23 17.15 -27.94
C LEU A 1084 76.93 17.54 -26.63
N GLU A 1085 76.50 18.66 -26.03
CA GLU A 1085 76.93 19.04 -24.69
C GLU A 1085 76.27 18.11 -23.68
N LEU A 1086 77.08 17.32 -22.97
CA LEU A 1086 76.63 16.46 -21.87
C LEU A 1086 76.99 17.11 -20.53
N VAL A 1087 76.13 16.90 -19.52
CA VAL A 1087 76.39 17.36 -18.14
C VAL A 1087 77.41 16.43 -17.46
N ASP A 1088 78.35 17.02 -16.70
CA ASP A 1088 79.39 16.31 -15.95
C ASP A 1088 78.79 15.52 -14.75
N GLU A 1089 79.26 14.28 -14.54
CA GLU A 1089 78.78 13.40 -13.46
C GLU A 1089 79.13 13.88 -12.05
N GLU A 1090 80.32 14.45 -11.84
CA GLU A 1090 80.72 14.95 -10.51
C GLU A 1090 79.86 16.16 -10.11
N GLU A 1091 79.58 17.00 -11.09
CA GLU A 1091 78.74 18.18 -10.94
C GLU A 1091 77.28 17.81 -10.64
N MET A 1092 76.77 16.74 -11.26
CA MET A 1092 75.43 16.21 -10.96
C MET A 1092 75.27 15.79 -9.51
N LYS A 1093 76.27 15.08 -8.94
CA LYS A 1093 76.24 14.60 -7.55
C LYS A 1093 76.29 15.75 -6.53
N ALA A 1094 77.17 16.73 -6.75
CA ALA A 1094 77.32 17.88 -5.85
C ALA A 1094 76.02 18.70 -5.71
N GLU A 1095 75.30 18.93 -6.82
CA GLU A 1095 74.03 19.65 -6.77
C GLU A 1095 72.88 18.82 -6.17
N GLU A 1096 72.90 17.50 -6.32
CA GLU A 1096 71.93 16.61 -5.70
C GLU A 1096 72.07 16.61 -4.17
N GLU A 1097 73.31 16.61 -3.65
CA GLU A 1097 73.58 16.79 -2.23
C GLU A 1097 73.11 18.16 -1.73
N LYS A 1098 73.31 19.22 -2.52
CA LYS A 1098 72.79 20.56 -2.20
C LYS A 1098 71.27 20.58 -2.07
N ALA A 1099 70.55 19.91 -2.98
CA ALA A 1099 69.09 19.81 -2.93
C ALA A 1099 68.61 18.99 -1.71
N LYS A 1100 69.27 17.88 -1.40
CA LYS A 1100 69.01 17.08 -0.18
C LYS A 1100 69.24 17.90 1.10
N ALA A 1101 70.32 18.68 1.15
CA ALA A 1101 70.65 19.55 2.27
C ALA A 1101 69.62 20.69 2.45
N GLU A 1102 69.14 21.30 1.37
CA GLU A 1102 68.06 22.29 1.42
C GLU A 1102 66.76 21.69 1.95
N LYS A 1103 66.39 20.48 1.51
CA LYS A 1103 65.20 19.76 1.98
C LYS A 1103 65.27 19.47 3.48
N ALA A 1104 66.40 18.96 3.96
CA ALA A 1104 66.62 18.68 5.38
C ALA A 1104 66.45 19.95 6.26
N LYS A 1105 66.95 21.11 5.82
CA LYS A 1105 66.77 22.40 6.52
C LYS A 1105 65.30 22.80 6.64
N VAL A 1106 64.48 22.48 5.65
CA VAL A 1106 63.05 22.81 5.62
C VAL A 1106 62.26 21.86 6.52
N GLU A 1107 62.51 20.56 6.45
CA GLU A 1107 61.85 19.57 7.33
C GLU A 1107 62.06 19.89 8.82
N VAL A 1108 63.25 20.37 9.19
CA VAL A 1108 63.53 20.86 10.55
C VAL A 1108 62.65 22.08 10.89
N LYS A 1109 62.55 23.08 10.00
CA LYS A 1109 61.68 24.26 10.21
C LYS A 1109 60.19 23.90 10.31
N GLU A 1110 59.72 22.92 9.54
CA GLU A 1110 58.33 22.47 9.58
C GLU A 1110 58.00 21.68 10.84
N LYS A 1111 58.91 20.82 11.32
CA LYS A 1111 58.76 20.13 12.61
C LYS A 1111 58.62 21.14 13.75
N VAL A 1112 59.40 22.22 13.74
CA VAL A 1112 59.27 23.32 14.73
C VAL A 1112 57.90 24.00 14.64
N LYS A 1113 57.43 24.37 13.45
CA LYS A 1113 56.09 24.97 13.26
C LYS A 1113 54.93 24.05 13.63
N ALA A 1114 55.06 22.74 13.38
CA ALA A 1114 54.04 21.75 13.73
C ALA A 1114 53.94 21.55 15.25
N VAL A 1115 55.07 21.63 15.96
CA VAL A 1115 55.10 21.64 17.44
C VAL A 1115 54.45 22.91 17.98
N GLU A 1116 54.76 24.09 17.43
CA GLU A 1116 54.12 25.36 17.82
C GLU A 1116 52.59 25.35 17.60
N LYS A 1117 52.11 24.81 16.48
CA LYS A 1117 50.68 24.66 16.21
C LYS A 1117 49.98 23.72 17.20
N LYS A 1118 50.62 22.61 17.61
CA LYS A 1118 50.08 21.69 18.62
C LYS A 1118 50.01 22.30 20.02
N VAL A 1119 50.89 23.27 20.33
CA VAL A 1119 50.85 24.00 21.62
C VAL A 1119 49.70 25.03 21.63
N LEU A 1120 49.40 25.66 20.50
CA LEU A 1120 48.29 26.60 20.36
C LEU A 1120 46.91 25.93 20.39
N THR A 1121 46.74 24.75 19.78
CA THR A 1121 45.46 24.01 19.81
C THR A 1121 45.17 23.28 21.12
N LYS A 1122 46.11 23.25 22.08
CA LYS A 1122 45.86 22.77 23.45
C LYS A 1122 45.39 23.87 24.41
N LYS A 1123 45.32 25.13 23.95
CA LYS A 1123 44.91 26.31 24.75
C LYS A 1123 43.56 26.92 24.31
N GLU A 1124 42.89 26.35 23.31
CA GLU A 1124 41.50 26.63 22.91
C GLU A 1124 40.66 25.36 23.08
#